data_AF-A0A3N1T1J1-F1
#
_entry.id   AF-A0A3N1T1J1-F1
#
_cell.length_a   1.000
_cell.length_b   1.000
_cell.length_c   1.000
_cell.angle_alpha   90.00
_cell.angle_beta   90.00
_cell.angle_gamma   90.00
#
_symmetry.space_group_name_H-M   'P 1'
#
loop_
_entity.id
_entity.type
_entity.pdbx_description
1 polymer ?
#
loop_
_entity_poly.entity_id
_entity_poly.type
_entity_poly.pdbx_seq_one_letter_code
_entity_poly.pdbx_strand_id
1 'polypeptide(L)'
;MGPTHFDVTGMSGVRVLDRLYGTAPPPFALLRRQRAGGHGPGPVEVLFGEMETVRSLDEAGPADASRGPGALALLPFRQVAEHGLRCHDDHTPLRVLRISEHHVLPEGALTRRLGAPVRWQEAGFTTDDAHYEGLVREFAASDAARGGLNVLLRRDCTARLPGFRPAVAVELFRRLLATESGAYWTFLVHTGGERPTTLVGATPQGHVAIEDRRVVMNPLCGTYRYPPHGPRTGELLAFLADRKESEELATTVDAELTVLCALAGPGVRVEGPFLRRMAHLLHTQCRISGPSVASARETLSRALFASTAVGSPFAEACRAIHRYETTGRGYYGGLLALMGRDDRGDEELDSAAVIRTLDIDHLGRARLSVGATIGSRSSPESEAAETRTKAAALLTALTTQPPPVASLLRRGPAGTVPDAGGPGGDGTDAHGPVHDLLVRRHAALSSFWTKGMSAPTARADRVLVLDPGGEDLTALVHMVTSVHGPAEVVRYEDPDAGATLSRHRGPVLLASGPGRPDDPGSPRMAVLRQISASLVRGRPPGGAPVAGVGLGFQLLALAALPDARVTARTGTGLGRDVEVFGRLVTAAFRNTYALTSGPAGAAPARRHDPPALCLGPDGRELVAMHGAAVRGVQFRPESVMTTGGADVLRSLLR
;
A
#
# COMPACT_ATOMS: atom_id res chain seq x y z
N MET A 1 -4.53 35.19 -24.11
CA MET A 1 -5.80 34.56 -24.54
C MET A 1 -6.07 33.43 -23.58
N GLY A 2 -7.07 33.58 -22.71
CA GLY A 2 -7.29 32.69 -21.56
C GLY A 2 -7.90 31.33 -21.96
N PRO A 3 -7.78 30.29 -21.11
CA PRO A 3 -8.41 29.01 -21.36
C PRO A 3 -9.92 29.12 -21.11
N THR A 4 -10.70 28.87 -22.14
CA THR A 4 -12.14 28.66 -22.07
C THR A 4 -12.43 27.37 -21.31
N HIS A 5 -13.06 27.47 -20.13
CA HIS A 5 -13.92 26.41 -19.62
C HIS A 5 -15.06 26.22 -20.64
N PHE A 6 -14.97 25.19 -21.48
CA PHE A 6 -16.11 24.77 -22.28
C PHE A 6 -16.98 23.86 -21.40
N ASP A 7 -18.01 24.45 -20.81
CA ASP A 7 -19.20 23.71 -20.40
C ASP A 7 -19.89 23.22 -21.68
N VAL A 8 -19.84 21.90 -21.93
CA VAL A 8 -20.17 21.30 -23.23
C VAL A 8 -21.69 21.16 -23.38
N THR A 9 -22.33 22.16 -23.98
CA THR A 9 -23.69 22.05 -24.49
C THR A 9 -23.67 21.60 -25.96
N GLY A 10 -24.13 20.36 -26.20
CA GLY A 10 -24.74 19.88 -27.46
C GLY A 10 -23.84 19.60 -28.68
N MET A 11 -22.99 20.55 -29.11
CA MET A 11 -22.33 20.47 -30.44
C MET A 11 -20.86 20.02 -30.44
N SER A 12 -20.11 20.15 -29.34
CA SER A 12 -18.70 19.69 -29.30
C SER A 12 -18.54 18.19 -29.01
N GLY A 13 -19.49 17.59 -28.26
CA GLY A 13 -19.42 16.19 -27.87
C GLY A 13 -19.44 15.20 -29.04
N VAL A 14 -20.17 15.50 -30.12
CA VAL A 14 -20.21 14.66 -31.33
C VAL A 14 -18.84 14.65 -32.01
N ARG A 15 -18.16 15.80 -32.13
CA ARG A 15 -16.81 15.91 -32.71
C ARG A 15 -15.75 15.16 -31.89
N VAL A 16 -15.86 15.21 -30.57
CA VAL A 16 -14.97 14.45 -29.66
C VAL A 16 -15.15 12.95 -29.87
N LEU A 17 -16.38 12.47 -29.92
CA LEU A 17 -16.66 11.05 -30.17
C LEU A 17 -16.17 10.62 -31.56
N ASP A 18 -16.36 11.42 -32.60
CA ASP A 18 -15.87 11.07 -33.95
C ASP A 18 -14.35 10.94 -34.00
N ARG A 19 -13.62 11.78 -33.24
CA ARG A 19 -12.17 11.67 -33.10
C ARG A 19 -11.77 10.37 -32.40
N LEU A 20 -12.45 9.97 -31.32
CA LEU A 20 -12.18 8.73 -30.58
C LEU A 20 -12.42 7.46 -31.40
N TYR A 21 -13.46 7.46 -32.23
CA TYR A 21 -13.85 6.32 -33.07
C TYR A 21 -13.18 6.32 -34.46
N GLY A 22 -12.30 7.30 -34.73
CA GLY A 22 -11.53 7.38 -35.96
C GLY A 22 -10.63 6.16 -36.19
N THR A 23 -10.14 5.99 -37.42
CA THR A 23 -9.26 4.88 -37.80
C THR A 23 -7.85 5.03 -37.22
N ALA A 24 -7.37 6.27 -37.07
CA ALA A 24 -6.09 6.63 -36.48
C ALA A 24 -6.27 7.85 -35.56
N PRO A 25 -6.89 7.69 -34.39
CA PRO A 25 -7.04 8.77 -33.44
C PRO A 25 -5.65 9.21 -32.94
N PRO A 26 -5.47 10.50 -32.58
CA PRO A 26 -4.29 10.92 -31.84
C PRO A 26 -4.25 10.23 -30.46
N PRO A 27 -3.13 10.31 -29.72
CA PRO A 27 -3.08 9.82 -28.36
C PRO A 27 -4.21 10.40 -27.50
N PHE A 28 -4.85 9.55 -26.71
CA PHE A 28 -5.96 9.97 -25.86
C PHE A 28 -6.10 9.12 -24.61
N ALA A 29 -6.82 9.65 -23.64
CA ALA A 29 -7.31 8.90 -22.49
C ALA A 29 -8.78 9.19 -22.21
N LEU A 30 -9.53 8.16 -21.81
CA LEU A 30 -10.86 8.27 -21.21
C LEU A 30 -10.73 7.87 -19.74
N LEU A 31 -11.15 8.74 -18.82
CA LEU A 31 -11.09 8.48 -17.39
C LEU A 31 -12.48 8.66 -16.77
N ARG A 32 -12.89 7.72 -15.93
CA ARG A 32 -14.00 7.90 -14.99
C ARG A 32 -13.46 7.67 -13.60
N ARG A 33 -13.25 8.75 -12.86
CA ARG A 33 -12.61 8.75 -11.54
C ARG A 33 -13.66 8.92 -10.45
N GLN A 34 -13.41 8.32 -9.28
CA GLN A 34 -14.12 8.71 -8.07
C GLN A 34 -13.54 10.04 -7.57
N ARG A 35 -14.36 11.09 -7.48
CA ARG A 35 -13.93 12.36 -6.90
C ARG A 35 -13.84 12.25 -5.38
N ALA A 36 -12.84 12.89 -4.79
CA ALA A 36 -12.76 13.04 -3.34
C ALA A 36 -14.01 13.74 -2.80
N GLY A 37 -14.67 13.11 -1.81
CA GLY A 37 -15.92 13.61 -1.21
C GLY A 37 -17.19 13.46 -2.07
N GLY A 38 -17.11 12.97 -3.31
CA GLY A 38 -18.25 12.82 -4.21
C GLY A 38 -19.07 11.54 -3.97
N HIS A 39 -20.39 11.62 -4.18
CA HIS A 39 -21.31 10.48 -4.10
C HIS A 39 -21.39 9.79 -5.47
N GLY A 40 -20.57 8.77 -5.66
CA GLY A 40 -20.56 7.97 -6.89
C GLY A 40 -19.46 8.34 -7.89
N PRO A 41 -19.39 7.60 -9.01
CA PRO A 41 -18.37 7.84 -10.03
C PRO A 41 -18.61 9.17 -10.73
N GLY A 42 -17.53 9.94 -10.94
CA GLY A 42 -17.57 11.21 -11.65
C GLY A 42 -17.96 11.05 -13.13
N PRO A 43 -17.99 12.17 -13.88
CA PRO A 43 -18.25 12.11 -15.31
C PRO A 43 -17.08 11.43 -16.06
N VAL A 44 -17.30 11.09 -17.33
CA VAL A 44 -16.23 10.58 -18.19
C VAL A 44 -15.44 11.77 -18.75
N GLU A 45 -14.19 11.89 -18.32
CA GLU A 45 -13.20 12.85 -18.82
C GLU A 45 -12.52 12.29 -20.07
N VAL A 46 -12.27 13.15 -21.07
CA VAL A 46 -11.55 12.84 -22.31
C VAL A 46 -10.35 13.75 -22.40
N LEU A 47 -9.17 13.16 -22.51
CA LEU A 47 -7.90 13.86 -22.57
C LEU A 47 -7.28 13.60 -23.94
N PHE A 48 -6.90 14.65 -24.66
CA PHE A 48 -6.07 14.57 -25.86
C PHE A 48 -4.77 15.33 -25.68
N GLY A 49 -3.73 14.88 -26.37
CA GLY A 49 -2.40 15.41 -26.17
C GLY A 49 -1.35 14.78 -27.05
N GLU A 50 -0.11 15.20 -26.82
CA GLU A 50 1.07 14.56 -27.37
C GLU A 50 1.56 13.48 -26.41
N MET A 51 1.91 12.31 -26.96
CA MET A 51 2.46 11.21 -26.17
C MET A 51 3.98 11.22 -26.27
N GLU A 52 4.64 11.51 -25.16
CA GLU A 52 6.10 11.51 -25.05
C GLU A 52 6.59 10.25 -24.35
N THR A 53 7.79 9.80 -24.71
CA THR A 53 8.56 8.85 -23.91
C THR A 53 9.64 9.63 -23.19
N VAL A 54 9.61 9.60 -21.87
CA VAL A 54 10.56 10.34 -21.02
C VAL A 54 11.52 9.37 -20.35
N ARG A 55 12.68 9.88 -19.93
CA ARG A 55 13.75 9.04 -19.36
C ARG A 55 13.58 8.79 -17.88
N SER A 56 13.01 9.75 -17.16
CA SER A 56 12.83 9.68 -15.71
C SER A 56 11.54 10.32 -15.23
N LEU A 57 11.19 10.04 -13.97
CA LEU A 57 10.03 10.65 -13.31
C LEU A 57 10.15 12.16 -13.15
N ASP A 58 11.37 12.69 -13.11
CA ASP A 58 11.61 14.13 -13.09
C ASP A 58 11.06 14.81 -14.36
N GLU A 59 11.01 14.11 -15.49
CA GLU A 59 10.47 14.64 -16.74
C GLU A 59 8.94 14.43 -16.87
N ALA A 60 8.30 13.73 -15.91
CA ALA A 60 6.91 13.28 -16.04
C ALA A 60 5.84 14.35 -15.75
N GLY A 61 6.20 15.44 -15.07
CA GLY A 61 5.27 16.52 -14.68
C GLY A 61 4.86 17.41 -15.85
N PRO A 62 3.75 18.18 -15.75
CA PRO A 62 3.19 18.94 -16.87
C PRO A 62 4.19 19.90 -17.53
N ALA A 63 4.08 20.06 -18.86
CA ALA A 63 4.98 20.94 -19.63
C ALA A 63 4.75 22.43 -19.33
N ASP A 64 3.49 22.82 -19.06
CA ASP A 64 3.09 24.19 -18.71
C ASP A 64 2.31 24.22 -17.38
N ALA A 65 2.33 25.36 -16.70
CA ALA A 65 1.57 25.62 -15.47
C ALA A 65 0.08 25.97 -15.74
N SER A 66 -0.59 25.23 -16.62
CA SER A 66 -2.02 25.40 -16.89
C SER A 66 -2.88 24.87 -15.73
N ARG A 67 -3.99 25.55 -15.44
CA ARG A 67 -5.02 25.04 -14.51
C ARG A 67 -5.65 23.77 -15.07
N GLY A 68 -6.03 22.86 -14.18
CA GLY A 68 -6.59 21.56 -14.51
C GLY A 68 -5.52 20.50 -14.83
N PRO A 69 -5.92 19.38 -15.46
CA PRO A 69 -5.01 18.29 -15.78
C PRO A 69 -4.02 18.69 -16.88
N GLY A 70 -2.71 18.57 -16.62
CA GLY A 70 -1.65 18.94 -17.56
C GLY A 70 -0.80 17.76 -18.06
N ALA A 71 -0.73 16.66 -17.31
CA ALA A 71 -0.04 15.45 -17.74
C ALA A 71 -0.72 14.18 -17.21
N LEU A 72 -0.77 13.13 -18.03
CA LEU A 72 -1.10 11.77 -17.60
C LEU A 72 0.13 10.88 -17.84
N ALA A 73 0.81 10.49 -16.77
CA ALA A 73 1.98 9.63 -16.82
C ALA A 73 1.57 8.15 -16.68
N LEU A 74 2.18 7.29 -17.50
CA LEU A 74 2.05 5.83 -17.50
C LEU A 74 3.39 5.27 -17.03
N LEU A 75 3.45 4.85 -15.78
CA LEU A 75 4.68 4.39 -15.13
C LEU A 75 4.75 2.87 -15.20
N PRO A 76 5.73 2.29 -15.91
CA PRO A 76 5.92 0.85 -15.95
C PRO A 76 6.57 0.35 -14.65
N PHE A 77 6.38 -0.93 -14.33
CA PHE A 77 6.98 -1.51 -13.11
C PHE A 77 8.51 -1.39 -13.07
N ARG A 78 9.18 -1.43 -14.23
CA ARG A 78 10.63 -1.28 -14.32
C ARG A 78 11.16 0.06 -13.80
N GLN A 79 10.30 1.03 -13.53
CA GLN A 79 10.67 2.31 -12.93
C GLN A 79 11.29 2.16 -11.53
N VAL A 80 11.08 1.02 -10.84
CA VAL A 80 11.79 0.72 -9.58
C VAL A 80 13.32 0.75 -9.74
N ALA A 81 13.85 0.59 -10.96
CA ALA A 81 15.28 0.67 -11.24
C ALA A 81 15.89 2.06 -10.92
N GLU A 82 15.10 3.15 -10.95
CA GLU A 82 15.58 4.48 -10.54
C GLU A 82 15.96 4.54 -9.06
N HIS A 83 15.40 3.65 -8.24
CA HIS A 83 15.70 3.52 -6.82
C HIS A 83 16.76 2.43 -6.55
N GLY A 84 17.47 1.96 -7.58
CA GLY A 84 18.49 0.91 -7.48
C GLY A 84 17.92 -0.48 -7.18
N LEU A 85 16.59 -0.68 -7.32
CA LEU A 85 15.94 -1.96 -7.12
C LEU A 85 16.00 -2.81 -8.38
N ARG A 86 16.13 -4.13 -8.21
CA ARG A 86 16.17 -5.08 -9.32
C ARG A 86 14.77 -5.39 -9.84
N CYS A 87 14.64 -5.47 -11.16
CA CYS A 87 13.46 -5.96 -11.87
C CYS A 87 13.88 -6.63 -13.19
N HIS A 88 12.98 -7.40 -13.81
CA HIS A 88 13.17 -7.80 -15.20
C HIS A 88 12.89 -6.60 -16.11
N ASP A 89 13.93 -6.10 -16.77
CA ASP A 89 13.80 -5.03 -17.76
C ASP A 89 13.19 -5.61 -19.06
N ASP A 90 11.93 -5.27 -19.33
CA ASP A 90 11.21 -5.60 -20.56
C ASP A 90 11.16 -4.43 -21.56
N HIS A 91 11.93 -3.38 -21.30
CA HIS A 91 12.01 -2.14 -22.07
C HIS A 91 10.68 -1.39 -22.22
N THR A 92 9.70 -1.65 -21.35
CA THR A 92 8.45 -0.88 -21.35
C THR A 92 8.75 0.60 -21.02
N PRO A 93 8.36 1.55 -21.88
CA PRO A 93 8.72 2.95 -21.71
C PRO A 93 7.91 3.62 -20.59
N LEU A 94 8.54 4.55 -19.86
CA LEU A 94 7.81 5.59 -19.12
C LEU A 94 7.24 6.57 -20.14
N ARG A 95 5.91 6.70 -20.17
CA ARG A 95 5.20 7.52 -21.15
C ARG A 95 4.38 8.60 -20.49
N VAL A 96 4.26 9.75 -21.15
CA VAL A 96 3.49 10.89 -20.63
C VAL A 96 2.64 11.47 -21.75
N LEU A 97 1.32 11.49 -21.53
CA LEU A 97 0.42 12.29 -22.34
C LEU A 97 0.48 13.74 -21.85
N ARG A 98 1.07 14.65 -22.64
CA ARG A 98 1.02 16.10 -22.44
C ARG A 98 -0.37 16.60 -22.82
N ILE A 99 -1.19 16.91 -21.83
CA ILE A 99 -2.61 17.18 -22.05
C ILE A 99 -2.73 18.57 -22.64
N SER A 100 -3.31 18.63 -23.84
CA SER A 100 -3.58 19.89 -24.56
C SER A 100 -5.09 20.19 -24.64
N GLU A 101 -5.92 19.15 -24.56
CA GLU A 101 -7.37 19.28 -24.52
C GLU A 101 -7.96 18.39 -23.43
N HIS A 102 -8.88 18.95 -22.65
CA HIS A 102 -9.66 18.24 -21.65
C HIS A 102 -11.15 18.51 -21.89
N HIS A 103 -11.91 17.44 -22.11
CA HIS A 103 -13.36 17.49 -22.32
C HIS A 103 -14.06 16.59 -21.30
N VAL A 104 -15.33 16.89 -21.02
CA VAL A 104 -16.19 16.05 -20.18
C VAL A 104 -17.37 15.58 -21.02
N LEU A 105 -17.57 14.27 -21.11
CA LEU A 105 -18.71 13.70 -21.86
C LEU A 105 -19.99 13.76 -21.03
N PRO A 106 -21.13 14.14 -21.64
CA PRO A 106 -22.43 13.97 -21.02
C PRO A 106 -22.72 12.51 -20.68
N GLU A 107 -23.53 12.30 -19.65
CA GLU A 107 -23.98 10.96 -19.28
C GLU A 107 -24.63 10.23 -20.47
N GLY A 108 -24.33 8.94 -20.61
CA GLY A 108 -24.83 8.11 -21.70
C GLY A 108 -24.35 8.47 -23.11
N ALA A 109 -23.41 9.43 -23.28
CA ALA A 109 -22.87 9.80 -24.60
C ALA A 109 -22.21 8.61 -25.32
N LEU A 110 -21.44 7.79 -24.59
CA LEU A 110 -20.83 6.56 -25.14
C LEU A 110 -21.87 5.46 -25.39
N THR A 111 -22.92 5.37 -24.58
CA THR A 111 -23.96 4.34 -24.67
C THR A 111 -24.85 4.49 -25.91
N ARG A 112 -25.00 5.72 -26.42
CA ARG A 112 -25.84 6.03 -27.60
C ARG A 112 -25.21 5.64 -28.94
N ARG A 113 -23.91 5.33 -28.98
CA ARG A 113 -23.21 4.94 -30.22
C ARG A 113 -23.15 3.41 -30.33
N LEU A 114 -23.43 2.87 -31.51
CA LEU A 114 -23.26 1.43 -31.78
C LEU A 114 -21.80 1.02 -31.57
N GLY A 115 -21.60 0.05 -30.68
CA GLY A 115 -20.28 -0.48 -30.33
C GLY A 115 -19.62 -1.23 -31.48
N ALA A 116 -18.28 -1.20 -31.55
CA ALA A 116 -17.54 -2.07 -32.44
C ALA A 116 -17.65 -3.54 -31.97
N PRO A 117 -17.79 -4.54 -32.86
CA PRO A 117 -17.82 -5.93 -32.44
C PRO A 117 -16.47 -6.32 -31.82
N VAL A 118 -16.53 -6.91 -30.63
CA VAL A 118 -15.34 -7.43 -29.93
C VAL A 118 -15.29 -8.94 -30.12
N ARG A 119 -14.23 -9.45 -30.75
CA ARG A 119 -14.00 -10.89 -30.95
C ARG A 119 -12.73 -11.30 -30.22
N TRP A 120 -12.82 -12.42 -29.50
CA TRP A 120 -11.71 -12.98 -28.72
C TRP A 120 -11.28 -14.31 -29.33
N GLN A 121 -9.97 -14.53 -29.41
CA GLN A 121 -9.37 -15.79 -29.85
C GLN A 121 -8.24 -16.18 -28.90
N GLU A 122 -7.96 -17.49 -28.83
CA GLU A 122 -6.77 -18.02 -28.13
C GLU A 122 -6.66 -17.53 -26.66
N ALA A 123 -7.80 -17.38 -25.97
CA ALA A 123 -7.81 -16.91 -24.59
C ALA A 123 -7.37 -18.02 -23.62
N GLY A 124 -6.34 -17.77 -22.81
CA GLY A 124 -5.81 -18.76 -21.88
C GLY A 124 -4.78 -18.20 -20.90
N PHE A 125 -4.58 -18.88 -19.78
CA PHE A 125 -3.46 -18.60 -18.89
C PHE A 125 -2.16 -19.12 -19.50
N THR A 126 -1.10 -18.31 -19.44
CA THR A 126 0.26 -18.74 -19.84
C THR A 126 0.90 -19.60 -18.77
N THR A 127 0.53 -19.40 -17.50
CA THR A 127 0.91 -20.22 -16.35
C THR A 127 -0.33 -20.92 -15.81
N ASP A 128 -0.38 -22.24 -15.96
CA ASP A 128 -1.48 -23.05 -15.44
C ASP A 128 -1.54 -23.04 -13.90
N ASP A 129 -2.62 -23.61 -13.35
CA ASP A 129 -2.84 -23.63 -11.89
C ASP A 129 -1.74 -24.44 -11.18
N ALA A 130 -1.33 -25.59 -11.71
CA ALA A 130 -0.34 -26.45 -11.07
C ALA A 130 1.03 -25.77 -10.94
N HIS A 131 1.47 -25.06 -11.99
CA HIS A 131 2.71 -24.29 -11.94
C HIS A 131 2.58 -23.11 -10.98
N TYR A 132 1.48 -22.35 -11.04
CA TYR A 132 1.26 -21.22 -10.12
C TYR A 132 1.22 -21.68 -8.65
N GLU A 133 0.55 -22.79 -8.36
CA GLU A 133 0.54 -23.43 -7.04
C GLU A 133 1.96 -23.83 -6.59
N GLY A 134 2.80 -24.31 -7.51
CA GLY A 134 4.22 -24.56 -7.29
C GLY A 134 4.96 -23.33 -6.77
N LEU A 135 4.81 -22.19 -7.46
CA LEU A 135 5.43 -20.91 -7.07
C LEU A 135 4.93 -20.44 -5.69
N VAL A 136 3.62 -20.56 -5.43
CA VAL A 136 3.04 -20.19 -4.13
C VAL A 136 3.62 -21.04 -3.02
N ARG A 137 3.68 -22.36 -3.22
CA ARG A 137 4.23 -23.31 -2.24
C ARG A 137 5.69 -23.03 -1.93
N GLU A 138 6.50 -22.78 -2.96
CA GLU A 138 7.91 -22.47 -2.81
C GLU A 138 8.12 -21.16 -2.03
N PHE A 139 7.41 -20.08 -2.40
CA PHE A 139 7.54 -18.80 -1.73
C PHE A 139 7.06 -18.87 -0.27
N ALA A 140 5.89 -19.44 -0.01
CA ALA A 140 5.31 -19.54 1.33
C ALA A 140 6.22 -20.34 2.29
N ALA A 141 6.98 -21.30 1.77
CA ALA A 141 7.97 -22.08 2.53
C ALA A 141 9.33 -21.39 2.72
N SER A 142 9.54 -20.19 2.18
CA SER A 142 10.80 -19.45 2.31
C SER A 142 10.98 -18.79 3.69
N ASP A 143 12.23 -18.60 4.11
CA ASP A 143 12.53 -17.84 5.34
C ASP A 143 12.07 -16.38 5.25
N ALA A 144 12.07 -15.80 4.05
CA ALA A 144 11.58 -14.45 3.84
C ALA A 144 10.08 -14.33 4.16
N ALA A 145 9.26 -15.27 3.67
CA ALA A 145 7.83 -15.32 3.98
C ALA A 145 7.58 -15.57 5.48
N ARG A 146 8.38 -16.44 6.12
CA ARG A 146 8.34 -16.65 7.59
C ARG A 146 8.78 -15.43 8.39
N GLY A 147 9.65 -14.61 7.81
CA GLY A 147 10.09 -13.32 8.33
C GLY A 147 9.10 -12.17 8.12
N GLY A 148 7.92 -12.44 7.54
CA GLY A 148 6.87 -11.45 7.36
C GLY A 148 6.82 -10.77 5.98
N LEU A 149 7.63 -11.22 5.01
CA LEU A 149 7.51 -10.75 3.63
C LEU A 149 6.23 -11.27 2.99
N ASN A 150 5.42 -10.36 2.46
CA ASN A 150 4.32 -10.69 1.56
C ASN A 150 4.62 -10.12 0.17
N VAL A 151 4.30 -10.88 -0.88
CA VAL A 151 4.55 -10.47 -2.27
C VAL A 151 3.36 -10.79 -3.15
N LEU A 152 2.97 -9.88 -4.04
CA LEU A 152 1.98 -10.15 -5.08
C LEU A 152 2.67 -10.90 -6.21
N LEU A 153 2.47 -12.21 -6.35
CA LEU A 153 3.00 -12.96 -7.50
C LEU A 153 2.02 -12.88 -8.67
N ARG A 154 2.55 -12.58 -9.87
CA ARG A 154 1.76 -12.47 -11.10
C ARG A 154 1.68 -13.79 -11.86
N ARG A 155 0.57 -13.98 -12.58
CA ARG A 155 0.50 -14.76 -13.82
C ARG A 155 -0.36 -14.05 -14.87
N ASP A 156 -0.19 -14.43 -16.13
CA ASP A 156 -0.83 -13.76 -17.25
C ASP A 156 -1.92 -14.64 -17.89
N CYS A 157 -3.04 -14.00 -18.24
CA CYS A 157 -4.01 -14.52 -19.20
C CYS A 157 -3.85 -13.74 -20.50
N THR A 158 -3.62 -14.42 -21.61
CA THR A 158 -3.46 -13.80 -22.93
C THR A 158 -4.67 -14.09 -23.81
N ALA A 159 -4.89 -13.25 -24.81
CA ALA A 159 -5.88 -13.45 -25.88
C ALA A 159 -5.48 -12.66 -27.13
N ARG A 160 -6.14 -12.96 -28.25
CA ARG A 160 -6.08 -12.17 -29.49
C ARG A 160 -7.41 -11.48 -29.76
N LEU A 161 -7.32 -10.24 -30.22
CA LEU A 161 -8.41 -9.40 -30.72
C LEU A 161 -8.20 -9.16 -32.22
N PRO A 162 -8.70 -10.04 -33.11
CA PRO A 162 -8.50 -9.91 -34.54
C PRO A 162 -9.12 -8.60 -35.08
N GLY A 163 -8.36 -7.91 -35.93
CA GLY A 163 -8.80 -6.61 -36.47
C GLY A 163 -8.95 -5.53 -35.41
N PHE A 164 -8.15 -5.60 -34.33
CA PHE A 164 -8.14 -4.59 -33.29
C PHE A 164 -7.91 -3.20 -33.89
N ARG A 165 -8.75 -2.26 -33.46
CA ARG A 165 -8.69 -0.84 -33.80
C ARG A 165 -9.13 -0.04 -32.57
N PRO A 166 -8.76 1.23 -32.42
CA PRO A 166 -9.09 2.02 -31.21
C PRO A 166 -10.58 2.05 -30.86
N ALA A 167 -11.48 2.02 -31.85
CA ALA A 167 -12.92 1.89 -31.63
C ALA A 167 -13.33 0.62 -30.85
N VAL A 168 -12.59 -0.48 -30.98
CA VAL A 168 -12.78 -1.70 -30.16
C VAL A 168 -12.41 -1.42 -28.70
N ALA A 169 -11.34 -0.67 -28.46
CA ALA A 169 -10.93 -0.30 -27.11
C ALA A 169 -11.96 0.62 -26.43
N VAL A 170 -12.56 1.56 -27.17
CA VAL A 170 -13.64 2.41 -26.66
C VAL A 170 -14.87 1.56 -26.31
N GLU A 171 -15.18 0.52 -27.09
CA GLU A 171 -16.25 -0.44 -26.74
C GLU A 171 -15.92 -1.23 -25.47
N LEU A 172 -14.68 -1.71 -25.30
CA LEU A 172 -14.25 -2.39 -24.07
C LEU A 172 -14.44 -1.47 -22.85
N PHE A 173 -14.03 -0.21 -22.95
CA PHE A 173 -14.23 0.80 -21.91
C PHE A 173 -15.72 1.03 -21.60
N ARG A 174 -16.56 1.16 -22.64
CA ARG A 174 -18.02 1.31 -22.48
C ARG A 174 -18.65 0.13 -21.72
N ARG A 175 -18.17 -1.09 -21.95
CA ARG A 175 -18.65 -2.28 -21.23
C ARG A 175 -18.25 -2.25 -19.76
N LEU A 176 -17.00 -1.85 -19.45
CA LEU A 176 -16.58 -1.65 -18.06
C LEU A 176 -17.45 -0.61 -17.34
N LEU A 177 -17.75 0.51 -18.00
CA LEU A 177 -18.64 1.53 -17.42
C LEU A 177 -20.04 1.02 -17.05
N ALA A 178 -20.54 -0.01 -17.75
CA ALA A 178 -21.86 -0.57 -17.55
C ALA A 178 -21.88 -1.72 -16.53
N THR A 179 -20.76 -2.40 -16.32
CA THR A 179 -20.69 -3.66 -15.56
C THR A 179 -19.92 -3.51 -14.24
N GLU A 180 -18.92 -2.63 -14.20
CA GLU A 180 -18.10 -2.42 -13.02
C GLU A 180 -18.64 -1.27 -12.16
N SER A 181 -18.77 -1.53 -10.86
CA SER A 181 -19.11 -0.52 -9.85
C SER A 181 -18.12 -0.54 -8.69
N GLY A 182 -17.83 0.65 -8.15
CA GLY A 182 -16.88 0.83 -7.04
C GLY A 182 -15.40 0.88 -7.43
N ALA A 183 -15.08 0.85 -8.73
CA ALA A 183 -13.73 1.14 -9.22
C ALA A 183 -13.29 2.55 -8.80
N TYR A 184 -12.01 2.70 -8.45
CA TYR A 184 -11.41 4.02 -8.21
C TYR A 184 -11.33 4.78 -9.52
N TRP A 185 -10.70 4.15 -10.52
CA TRP A 185 -10.67 4.61 -11.90
C TRP A 185 -11.19 3.50 -12.82
N THR A 186 -12.12 3.84 -13.71
CA THR A 186 -12.31 3.14 -14.98
C THR A 186 -11.59 3.96 -16.04
N PHE A 187 -10.73 3.33 -16.83
CA PHE A 187 -9.89 4.06 -17.78
C PHE A 187 -9.68 3.32 -19.10
N LEU A 188 -9.41 4.11 -20.13
CA LEU A 188 -8.83 3.69 -21.40
C LEU A 188 -7.72 4.69 -21.74
N VAL A 189 -6.51 4.22 -21.99
CA VAL A 189 -5.41 5.04 -22.49
C VAL A 189 -4.90 4.44 -23.79
N HIS A 190 -4.89 5.22 -24.87
CA HIS A 190 -4.36 4.83 -26.16
C HIS A 190 -3.18 5.75 -26.52
N THR A 191 -1.99 5.17 -26.71
CA THR A 191 -0.77 5.97 -26.83
C THR A 191 -0.54 6.58 -28.22
N GLY A 192 -1.31 6.19 -29.24
CA GLY A 192 -1.08 6.61 -30.62
C GLY A 192 0.30 6.21 -31.18
N GLY A 193 0.65 6.79 -32.33
CA GLY A 193 1.93 6.55 -33.03
C GLY A 193 1.94 5.28 -33.89
N GLU A 194 3.13 4.87 -34.36
CA GLU A 194 3.29 3.71 -35.26
C GLU A 194 3.08 2.37 -34.56
N ARG A 195 3.42 2.28 -33.27
CA ARG A 195 3.29 1.07 -32.43
C ARG A 195 2.54 1.41 -31.14
N PRO A 196 1.23 1.71 -31.24
CA PRO A 196 0.45 2.09 -30.08
C PRO A 196 0.32 0.94 -29.08
N THR A 197 0.25 1.31 -27.82
CA THR A 197 -0.21 0.45 -26.73
C THR A 197 -1.55 1.00 -26.26
N THR A 198 -2.46 0.11 -25.88
CA THR A 198 -3.77 0.47 -25.33
C THR A 198 -3.96 -0.23 -23.99
N LEU A 199 -4.18 0.56 -22.94
CA LEU A 199 -4.53 0.06 -21.60
C LEU A 199 -6.01 0.30 -21.35
N VAL A 200 -6.77 -0.74 -21.01
CA VAL A 200 -8.19 -0.64 -20.65
C VAL A 200 -8.43 -1.35 -19.33
N GLY A 201 -8.93 -0.66 -18.32
CA GLY A 201 -9.04 -1.25 -16.99
C GLY A 201 -10.07 -0.57 -16.08
N ALA A 202 -10.41 -1.29 -15.01
CA ALA A 202 -11.23 -0.81 -13.90
C ALA A 202 -10.52 -1.16 -12.59
N THR A 203 -9.63 -0.27 -12.16
CA THR A 203 -8.82 -0.50 -10.95
C THR A 203 -9.60 -0.09 -9.70
N PRO A 204 -9.70 -0.96 -8.68
CA PRO A 204 -10.32 -0.59 -7.41
C PRO A 204 -9.43 0.32 -6.56
N GLN A 205 -8.18 0.50 -6.96
CA GLN A 205 -7.13 0.97 -6.08
C GLN A 205 -6.48 2.27 -6.59
N GLY A 206 -6.81 3.37 -5.92
CA GLY A 206 -5.98 4.56 -5.91
C GLY A 206 -4.68 4.30 -5.17
N HIS A 207 -3.64 5.06 -5.49
CA HIS A 207 -2.32 4.90 -4.89
C HIS A 207 -1.99 6.10 -3.98
N VAL A 208 -1.59 7.23 -4.57
CA VAL A 208 -1.31 8.47 -3.84
C VAL A 208 -1.95 9.65 -4.58
N ALA A 209 -2.52 10.57 -3.82
CA ALA A 209 -3.08 11.80 -4.33
C ALA A 209 -2.51 13.01 -3.60
N ILE A 210 -2.47 14.16 -4.27
CA ILE A 210 -2.28 15.47 -3.66
C ILE A 210 -3.55 16.28 -3.95
N GLU A 211 -4.24 16.64 -2.88
CA GLU A 211 -5.47 17.44 -2.90
C GLU A 211 -5.43 18.44 -1.74
N ASP A 212 -5.81 19.70 -1.98
CA ASP A 212 -5.78 20.77 -0.98
C ASP A 212 -4.44 20.90 -0.23
N ARG A 213 -3.31 20.74 -0.95
CA ARG A 213 -1.94 20.72 -0.39
C ARG A 213 -1.71 19.61 0.64
N ARG A 214 -2.51 18.54 0.60
CA ARG A 214 -2.35 17.36 1.44
C ARG A 214 -2.04 16.15 0.57
N VAL A 215 -1.07 15.35 1.00
CA VAL A 215 -0.89 14.01 0.45
C VAL A 215 -1.92 13.08 1.09
N VAL A 216 -2.58 12.26 0.29
CA VAL A 216 -3.67 11.36 0.70
C VAL A 216 -3.45 9.97 0.10
N MET A 217 -3.66 8.94 0.93
CA MET A 217 -3.66 7.54 0.51
C MET A 217 -4.84 6.82 1.15
N ASN A 218 -5.34 5.78 0.50
CA ASN A 218 -6.52 5.02 0.93
C ASN A 218 -6.17 3.54 1.11
N PRO A 219 -5.42 3.15 2.17
CA PRO A 219 -5.13 1.76 2.47
C PRO A 219 -6.42 0.96 2.55
N LEU A 220 -6.49 -0.11 1.77
CA LEU A 220 -7.67 -0.94 1.60
C LEU A 220 -7.29 -2.41 1.79
N CYS A 221 -8.02 -3.11 2.65
CA CYS A 221 -7.79 -4.52 2.96
C CYS A 221 -9.08 -5.19 3.42
N GLY A 222 -9.06 -6.52 3.46
CA GLY A 222 -10.18 -7.36 3.87
C GLY A 222 -11.30 -7.41 2.84
N THR A 223 -11.91 -8.59 2.65
CA THR A 223 -12.92 -8.79 1.59
C THR A 223 -14.12 -9.55 2.11
N TYR A 224 -15.27 -8.88 2.21
CA TYR A 224 -16.55 -9.54 2.43
C TYR A 224 -17.25 -9.72 1.08
N ARG A 225 -17.37 -10.98 0.63
CA ARG A 225 -18.09 -11.33 -0.60
C ARG A 225 -19.59 -11.36 -0.32
N TYR A 226 -20.38 -10.73 -1.18
CA TYR A 226 -21.82 -10.73 -1.01
C TYR A 226 -22.39 -12.14 -1.24
N PRO A 227 -23.25 -12.64 -0.34
CA PRO A 227 -24.08 -13.80 -0.62
C PRO A 227 -24.96 -13.56 -1.85
N PRO A 228 -25.50 -14.62 -2.48
CA PRO A 228 -26.45 -14.49 -3.60
C PRO A 228 -27.67 -13.62 -3.30
N HIS A 229 -28.05 -13.48 -2.02
CA HIS A 229 -29.17 -12.67 -1.55
C HIS A 229 -28.78 -11.24 -1.13
N GLY A 230 -27.54 -10.82 -1.39
CA GLY A 230 -27.00 -9.55 -0.93
C GLY A 230 -26.43 -9.59 0.50
N PRO A 231 -25.75 -8.50 0.93
CA PRO A 231 -25.11 -8.42 2.24
C PRO A 231 -26.14 -8.45 3.38
N ARG A 232 -25.88 -9.23 4.43
CA ARG A 232 -26.69 -9.26 5.66
C ARG A 232 -25.94 -8.61 6.82
N THR A 233 -26.62 -7.79 7.61
CA THR A 233 -26.02 -7.06 8.74
C THR A 233 -25.28 -7.96 9.71
N GLY A 234 -25.86 -9.11 10.09
CA GLY A 234 -25.21 -10.04 11.03
C GLY A 234 -23.89 -10.64 10.49
N GLU A 235 -23.85 -11.00 9.21
CA GLU A 235 -22.63 -11.53 8.57
C GLU A 235 -21.57 -10.45 8.40
N LEU A 236 -21.99 -9.23 8.05
CA LEU A 236 -21.11 -8.07 7.98
C LEU A 236 -20.51 -7.73 9.34
N LEU A 237 -21.31 -7.77 10.41
CA LEU A 237 -20.82 -7.59 11.78
C LEU A 237 -19.81 -8.68 12.17
N ALA A 238 -20.05 -9.93 11.80
CA ALA A 238 -19.11 -11.02 12.05
C ALA A 238 -17.78 -10.81 11.30
N PHE A 239 -17.83 -10.40 10.04
CA PHE A 239 -16.64 -10.02 9.27
C PHE A 239 -15.88 -8.86 9.91
N LEU A 240 -16.58 -7.79 10.30
CA LEU A 240 -15.97 -6.62 10.96
C LEU A 240 -15.47 -6.89 12.38
N ALA A 241 -15.97 -7.94 13.03
CA ALA A 241 -15.51 -8.39 14.33
C ALA A 241 -14.33 -9.38 14.22
N ASP A 242 -14.01 -9.88 13.02
CA ASP A 242 -12.88 -10.77 12.82
C ASP A 242 -11.56 -10.03 13.13
N ARG A 243 -10.82 -10.57 14.10
CA ARG A 243 -9.52 -10.04 14.50
C ARG A 243 -8.52 -10.11 13.34
N LYS A 244 -8.57 -11.17 12.52
CA LYS A 244 -7.65 -11.33 11.39
C LYS A 244 -7.82 -10.19 10.39
N GLU A 245 -9.05 -9.90 9.97
CA GLU A 245 -9.36 -8.80 9.04
C GLU A 245 -8.91 -7.44 9.58
N SER A 246 -9.05 -7.26 10.90
CA SER A 246 -8.60 -6.05 11.60
C SER A 246 -7.09 -5.87 11.56
N GLU A 247 -6.37 -6.95 11.84
CA GLU A 247 -4.92 -7.01 11.88
C GLU A 247 -4.31 -6.87 10.49
N GLU A 248 -4.95 -7.44 9.46
CA GLU A 248 -4.57 -7.26 8.06
C GLU A 248 -4.74 -5.81 7.61
N LEU A 249 -5.89 -5.18 7.90
CA LEU A 249 -6.09 -3.76 7.59
C LEU A 249 -5.07 -2.87 8.29
N ALA A 250 -4.84 -3.08 9.59
CA ALA A 250 -3.82 -2.34 10.33
C ALA A 250 -2.41 -2.55 9.73
N THR A 251 -2.12 -3.75 9.25
CA THR A 251 -0.84 -4.05 8.61
C THR A 251 -0.63 -3.23 7.35
N THR A 252 -1.67 -3.15 6.51
CA THR A 252 -1.70 -2.30 5.32
C THR A 252 -1.60 -0.82 5.69
N VAL A 253 -2.36 -0.35 6.68
CA VAL A 253 -2.31 1.05 7.12
C VAL A 253 -0.91 1.44 7.61
N ASP A 254 -0.26 0.60 8.40
CA ASP A 254 1.13 0.85 8.86
C ASP A 254 2.11 0.95 7.68
N ALA A 255 1.97 0.09 6.67
CA ALA A 255 2.86 0.12 5.50
C ALA A 255 2.66 1.42 4.69
N GLU A 256 1.42 1.83 4.47
CA GLU A 256 1.12 3.08 3.75
C GLU A 256 1.42 4.32 4.62
N LEU A 257 1.34 4.24 5.96
CA LEU A 257 1.78 5.30 6.87
C LEU A 257 3.29 5.57 6.74
N THR A 258 4.10 4.53 6.56
CA THR A 258 5.53 4.68 6.33
C THR A 258 5.80 5.50 5.06
N VAL A 259 5.12 5.17 3.95
CA VAL A 259 5.22 5.94 2.70
C VAL A 259 4.72 7.37 2.88
N LEU A 260 3.54 7.54 3.47
CA LEU A 260 2.93 8.85 3.69
C LEU A 260 3.80 9.75 4.59
N CYS A 261 4.41 9.21 5.64
CA CYS A 261 5.28 9.98 6.54
C CYS A 261 6.56 10.48 5.85
N ALA A 262 6.97 9.85 4.75
CA ALA A 262 8.07 10.36 3.93
C ALA A 262 7.63 11.61 3.16
N LEU A 263 6.36 11.64 2.73
CA LEU A 263 5.77 12.65 1.86
C LEU A 263 5.10 13.80 2.61
N ALA A 264 4.85 13.61 3.91
CA ALA A 264 4.06 14.52 4.73
C ALA A 264 4.87 15.17 5.86
N GLY A 265 4.57 16.44 6.12
CA GLY A 265 4.98 17.14 7.34
C GLY A 265 4.17 16.70 8.57
N PRO A 266 4.43 17.31 9.74
CA PRO A 266 3.67 17.02 10.97
C PRO A 266 2.15 17.16 10.79
N GLY A 267 1.37 16.41 11.57
CA GLY A 267 -0.09 16.41 11.46
C GLY A 267 -0.66 15.38 10.49
N VAL A 268 0.06 14.27 10.27
CA VAL A 268 -0.46 13.07 9.61
C VAL A 268 -1.66 12.51 10.39
N ARG A 269 -2.76 12.22 9.69
CA ARG A 269 -4.02 11.75 10.26
C ARG A 269 -4.47 10.43 9.64
N VAL A 270 -5.07 9.58 10.46
CA VAL A 270 -5.77 8.35 10.04
C VAL A 270 -7.26 8.49 10.36
N GLU A 271 -8.10 8.27 9.35
CA GLU A 271 -9.57 8.27 9.44
C GLU A 271 -10.11 6.89 9.02
N GLY A 272 -11.22 6.47 9.63
CA GLY A 272 -11.83 5.15 9.39
C GLY A 272 -11.56 4.13 10.51
N PRO A 273 -11.94 2.85 10.34
CA PRO A 273 -12.23 2.22 9.05
C PRO A 273 -13.59 2.60 8.48
N PHE A 274 -13.66 2.64 7.15
CA PHE A 274 -14.86 2.81 6.33
C PHE A 274 -15.14 1.53 5.54
N LEU A 275 -16.39 1.35 5.13
CA LEU A 275 -16.76 0.29 4.20
C LEU A 275 -16.76 0.81 2.76
N ARG A 276 -15.98 0.16 1.90
CA ARG A 276 -16.00 0.40 0.45
C ARG A 276 -16.78 -0.68 -0.25
N ARG A 277 -18.01 -0.36 -0.66
CA ARG A 277 -18.90 -1.27 -1.39
C ARG A 277 -18.50 -1.34 -2.87
N MET A 278 -18.47 -2.54 -3.43
CA MET A 278 -18.31 -2.83 -4.85
C MET A 278 -19.48 -3.70 -5.34
N ALA A 279 -19.51 -4.05 -6.63
CA ALA A 279 -20.61 -4.81 -7.25
C ALA A 279 -20.94 -6.13 -6.53
N HIS A 280 -19.91 -6.88 -6.10
CA HIS A 280 -20.08 -8.26 -5.59
C HIS A 280 -19.41 -8.49 -4.23
N LEU A 281 -18.82 -7.45 -3.66
CA LEU A 281 -18.07 -7.53 -2.41
C LEU A 281 -17.95 -6.13 -1.79
N LEU A 282 -17.52 -6.08 -0.54
CA LEU A 282 -17.03 -4.87 0.09
C LEU A 282 -15.63 -5.08 0.68
N HIS A 283 -14.92 -3.98 0.84
CA HIS A 283 -13.65 -3.91 1.52
C HIS A 283 -13.71 -2.99 2.73
N THR A 284 -12.80 -3.20 3.69
CA THR A 284 -12.52 -2.19 4.70
C THR A 284 -11.41 -1.27 4.22
N GLN A 285 -11.52 0.02 4.47
CA GLN A 285 -10.49 0.99 4.11
C GLN A 285 -10.29 2.04 5.20
N CYS A 286 -9.09 2.59 5.29
CA CYS A 286 -8.86 3.83 6.01
C CYS A 286 -8.47 4.92 5.01
N ARG A 287 -8.57 6.18 5.44
CA ARG A 287 -7.98 7.31 4.74
C ARG A 287 -6.84 7.84 5.59
N ILE A 288 -5.65 7.96 5.00
CA ILE A 288 -4.49 8.55 5.66
C ILE A 288 -4.09 9.82 4.91
N SER A 289 -3.82 10.90 5.64
CA SER A 289 -3.47 12.19 5.02
C SER A 289 -2.55 13.05 5.86
N GLY A 290 -1.73 13.88 5.23
CA GLY A 290 -0.89 14.86 5.93
C GLY A 290 -0.57 16.06 5.04
N PRO A 291 -0.06 17.17 5.59
CA PRO A 291 0.39 18.30 4.79
C PRO A 291 1.50 17.85 3.84
N SER A 292 1.33 18.05 2.52
CA SER A 292 2.34 17.65 1.54
C SER A 292 3.60 18.51 1.70
N VAL A 293 4.77 17.88 1.67
CA VAL A 293 6.07 18.57 1.64
C VAL A 293 6.85 18.32 0.36
N ALA A 294 6.29 17.53 -0.55
CA ALA A 294 6.89 17.11 -1.80
C ALA A 294 6.03 17.59 -2.99
N SER A 295 6.68 17.83 -4.13
CA SER A 295 5.97 18.10 -5.39
C SER A 295 5.20 16.86 -5.88
N ALA A 296 4.29 17.01 -6.85
CA ALA A 296 3.59 15.87 -7.44
C ALA A 296 4.55 14.81 -8.04
N ARG A 297 5.62 15.24 -8.72
CA ARG A 297 6.65 14.35 -9.29
C ARG A 297 7.45 13.63 -8.21
N GLU A 298 7.93 14.37 -7.22
CA GLU A 298 8.68 13.80 -6.10
C GLU A 298 7.80 12.82 -5.32
N THR A 299 6.52 13.14 -5.13
CA THR A 299 5.53 12.27 -4.50
C THR A 299 5.40 10.94 -5.24
N LEU A 300 5.29 10.96 -6.58
CA LEU A 300 5.24 9.74 -7.38
C LEU A 300 6.51 8.91 -7.26
N SER A 301 7.69 9.53 -7.36
CA SER A 301 8.98 8.82 -7.24
C SER A 301 9.14 8.17 -5.87
N ARG A 302 8.81 8.88 -4.80
CA ARG A 302 9.00 8.36 -3.43
C ARG A 302 7.93 7.34 -3.02
N ALA A 303 6.80 7.29 -3.72
CA ALA A 303 5.70 6.36 -3.45
C ALA A 303 5.71 5.11 -4.35
N LEU A 304 6.66 4.95 -5.28
CA LEU A 304 6.74 3.75 -6.12
C LEU A 304 6.85 2.50 -5.23
N PHE A 305 6.00 1.49 -5.37
CA PHE A 305 4.65 1.45 -5.92
C PHE A 305 3.71 0.96 -4.81
N ALA A 306 2.40 0.92 -5.07
CA ALA A 306 1.42 0.44 -4.10
C ALA A 306 1.81 -0.92 -3.49
N SER A 307 1.83 -1.01 -2.16
CA SER A 307 2.27 -2.20 -1.42
C SER A 307 1.44 -3.45 -1.75
N THR A 308 0.15 -3.28 -2.04
CA THR A 308 -0.76 -4.35 -2.46
C THR A 308 -0.52 -4.82 -3.91
N ALA A 309 0.14 -4.01 -4.74
CA ALA A 309 0.47 -4.32 -6.12
C ALA A 309 1.86 -4.99 -6.27
N VAL A 310 2.68 -4.93 -5.21
CA VAL A 310 4.06 -5.40 -5.19
C VAL A 310 4.32 -6.32 -4.00
N GLY A 311 4.24 -5.79 -2.80
CA GLY A 311 4.47 -6.50 -1.55
C GLY A 311 5.06 -5.58 -0.48
N SER A 312 5.30 -6.14 0.71
CA SER A 312 5.92 -5.43 1.83
C SER A 312 6.79 -6.38 2.66
N PRO A 313 8.00 -5.98 3.10
CA PRO A 313 8.68 -4.73 2.77
C PRO A 313 9.02 -4.56 1.27
N PHE A 314 9.00 -3.32 0.76
CA PHE A 314 8.94 -3.06 -0.69
C PHE A 314 10.17 -3.55 -1.47
N ALA A 315 11.38 -3.28 -0.98
CA ALA A 315 12.63 -3.65 -1.66
C ALA A 315 12.81 -5.19 -1.70
N GLU A 316 12.46 -5.87 -0.62
CA GLU A 316 12.44 -7.32 -0.49
C GLU A 316 11.39 -7.95 -1.41
N ALA A 317 10.21 -7.32 -1.53
CA ALA A 317 9.17 -7.75 -2.45
C ALA A 317 9.62 -7.64 -3.91
N CYS A 318 10.31 -6.54 -4.30
CA CYS A 318 10.91 -6.40 -5.62
C CYS A 318 11.94 -7.51 -5.90
N ARG A 319 12.79 -7.83 -4.92
CA ARG A 319 13.76 -8.94 -5.03
C ARG A 319 13.08 -10.30 -5.18
N ALA A 320 11.96 -10.53 -4.48
CA ALA A 320 11.18 -11.74 -4.62
C ALA A 320 10.51 -11.81 -6.01
N ILE A 321 9.90 -10.72 -6.48
CA ILE A 321 9.32 -10.66 -7.84
C ILE A 321 10.36 -11.01 -8.90
N HIS A 322 11.56 -10.41 -8.82
CA HIS A 322 12.64 -10.71 -9.75
C HIS A 322 13.17 -12.15 -9.67
N ARG A 323 12.93 -12.86 -8.56
CA ARG A 323 13.33 -14.26 -8.39
C ARG A 323 12.26 -15.22 -8.93
N TYR A 324 10.99 -14.95 -8.62
CA TYR A 324 9.88 -15.87 -8.83
C TYR A 324 9.12 -15.62 -10.14
N GLU A 325 9.24 -14.45 -10.74
CA GLU A 325 8.69 -14.17 -12.08
C GLU A 325 9.78 -14.32 -13.14
N THR A 326 9.43 -14.77 -14.34
CA THR A 326 10.39 -15.03 -15.42
C THR A 326 10.46 -13.91 -16.47
N THR A 327 9.53 -12.96 -16.42
CA THR A 327 9.38 -11.88 -17.42
C THR A 327 9.13 -10.54 -16.74
N GLY A 328 9.30 -9.43 -17.46
CA GLY A 328 8.92 -8.10 -16.98
C GLY A 328 7.40 -7.91 -16.90
N ARG A 329 7.00 -6.98 -16.03
CA ARG A 329 5.58 -6.70 -15.69
C ARG A 329 4.89 -5.75 -16.67
N GLY A 330 5.62 -5.12 -17.58
CA GLY A 330 5.12 -3.99 -18.33
C GLY A 330 4.57 -2.92 -17.40
N TYR A 331 3.33 -2.51 -17.64
CA TYR A 331 2.63 -1.59 -16.76
C TYR A 331 1.97 -2.26 -15.55
N TYR A 332 1.85 -3.60 -15.48
CA TYR A 332 1.19 -4.26 -14.35
C TYR A 332 1.91 -3.97 -13.02
N GLY A 333 1.15 -3.53 -12.02
CA GLY A 333 1.68 -3.08 -10.73
C GLY A 333 2.43 -1.75 -10.77
N GLY A 334 2.49 -1.09 -11.93
CA GLY A 334 2.89 0.31 -12.08
C GLY A 334 1.75 1.28 -11.79
N LEU A 335 1.82 2.50 -12.33
CA LEU A 335 0.84 3.58 -12.07
C LEU A 335 0.34 4.26 -13.34
N LEU A 336 -0.91 4.68 -13.30
CA LEU A 336 -1.37 5.85 -14.04
C LEU A 336 -1.42 7.03 -13.07
N ALA A 337 -0.88 8.18 -13.48
CA ALA A 337 -0.82 9.37 -12.63
C ALA A 337 -1.23 10.62 -13.41
N LEU A 338 -2.35 11.22 -13.01
CA LEU A 338 -2.84 12.48 -13.53
C LEU A 338 -2.28 13.62 -12.67
N MET A 339 -1.48 14.49 -13.27
CA MET A 339 -0.87 15.64 -12.64
C MET A 339 -1.44 16.92 -13.23
N GLY A 340 -1.64 17.92 -12.38
CA GLY A 340 -2.24 19.19 -12.78
C GLY A 340 -2.06 20.27 -11.72
N ARG A 341 -2.87 21.31 -11.85
CA ARG A 341 -3.01 22.37 -10.84
C ARG A 341 -4.47 22.69 -10.60
N ASP A 342 -4.82 22.99 -9.36
CA ASP A 342 -6.17 23.44 -9.00
C ASP A 342 -6.42 24.89 -9.46
N ASP A 343 -7.61 25.42 -9.14
CA ASP A 343 -7.98 26.81 -9.46
C ASP A 343 -7.16 27.87 -8.71
N ARG A 344 -6.47 27.49 -7.64
CA ARG A 344 -5.54 28.35 -6.87
C ARG A 344 -4.12 28.27 -7.42
N GLY A 345 -3.84 27.32 -8.32
CA GLY A 345 -2.53 27.04 -8.87
C GLY A 345 -1.70 26.07 -8.02
N ASP A 346 -2.26 25.50 -6.96
CA ASP A 346 -1.63 24.47 -6.14
C ASP A 346 -1.51 23.17 -6.94
N GLU A 347 -0.45 22.39 -6.73
CA GLU A 347 -0.26 21.13 -7.46
C GLU A 347 -1.31 20.09 -7.06
N GLU A 348 -1.85 19.40 -8.06
CA GLU A 348 -2.73 18.25 -7.89
C GLU A 348 -2.09 16.98 -8.45
N LEU A 349 -2.32 15.88 -7.76
CA LEU A 349 -1.97 14.54 -8.19
C LEU A 349 -3.13 13.60 -7.90
N ASP A 350 -3.51 12.77 -8.87
CA ASP A 350 -4.37 11.62 -8.66
C ASP A 350 -3.77 10.43 -9.38
N SER A 351 -3.44 9.36 -8.65
CA SER A 351 -2.80 8.18 -9.22
C SER A 351 -3.51 6.88 -8.83
N ALA A 352 -3.45 5.91 -9.74
CA ALA A 352 -4.08 4.61 -9.59
C ALA A 352 -3.14 3.47 -9.99
N ALA A 353 -3.20 2.37 -9.25
CA ALA A 353 -2.42 1.17 -9.53
C ALA A 353 -2.93 0.49 -10.81
N VAL A 354 -2.01 0.09 -11.68
CA VAL A 354 -2.33 -0.63 -12.92
C VAL A 354 -2.52 -2.12 -12.61
N ILE A 355 -3.73 -2.43 -12.13
CA ILE A 355 -4.24 -3.78 -11.89
C ILE A 355 -5.64 -3.88 -12.51
N ARG A 356 -6.15 -5.10 -12.74
CA ARG A 356 -7.42 -5.34 -13.47
C ARG A 356 -7.47 -4.55 -14.78
N THR A 357 -6.37 -4.65 -15.53
CA THR A 357 -6.13 -3.88 -16.75
C THR A 357 -5.73 -4.84 -17.87
N LEU A 358 -6.32 -4.64 -19.04
CA LEU A 358 -5.95 -5.30 -20.28
C LEU A 358 -4.93 -4.43 -21.02
N ASP A 359 -3.75 -4.97 -21.24
CA ASP A 359 -2.66 -4.38 -22.03
C ASP A 359 -2.71 -4.95 -23.44
N ILE A 360 -3.06 -4.10 -24.42
CA ILE A 360 -3.28 -4.50 -25.82
C ILE A 360 -2.24 -3.81 -26.70
N ASP A 361 -1.47 -4.60 -27.45
CA ASP A 361 -0.52 -4.09 -28.42
C ASP A 361 -1.17 -3.75 -29.78
N HIS A 362 -0.39 -3.09 -30.64
CA HIS A 362 -0.80 -2.72 -32.00
C HIS A 362 -1.19 -3.89 -32.92
N LEU A 363 -0.87 -5.14 -32.56
CA LEU A 363 -1.26 -6.35 -33.29
C LEU A 363 -2.50 -7.02 -32.68
N GLY A 364 -3.13 -6.40 -31.69
CA GLY A 364 -4.32 -6.92 -31.01
C GLY A 364 -4.02 -8.08 -30.07
N ARG A 365 -2.76 -8.31 -29.67
CA ARG A 365 -2.46 -9.25 -28.57
C ARG A 365 -2.77 -8.56 -27.26
N ALA A 366 -3.67 -9.17 -26.50
CA ALA A 366 -4.14 -8.67 -25.23
C ALA A 366 -3.57 -9.51 -24.09
N ARG A 367 -3.01 -8.86 -23.07
CA ARG A 367 -2.51 -9.48 -21.85
C ARG A 367 -3.25 -8.91 -20.65
N LEU A 368 -3.85 -9.80 -19.87
CA LEU A 368 -4.44 -9.52 -18.57
C LEU A 368 -3.57 -10.18 -17.50
N SER A 369 -2.77 -9.37 -16.81
CA SER A 369 -1.99 -9.81 -15.67
C SER A 369 -2.84 -9.79 -14.39
N VAL A 370 -2.80 -10.89 -13.64
CA VAL A 370 -3.46 -11.03 -12.33
C VAL A 370 -2.51 -11.65 -11.32
N GLY A 371 -2.75 -11.41 -10.04
CA GLY A 371 -1.92 -11.96 -8.98
C GLY A 371 -2.65 -12.09 -7.66
N ALA A 372 -2.02 -12.80 -6.74
CA ALA A 372 -2.45 -12.96 -5.35
C ALA A 372 -1.30 -12.65 -4.40
N THR A 373 -1.63 -12.10 -3.24
CA THR A 373 -0.64 -11.68 -2.24
C THR A 373 -0.26 -12.89 -1.42
N ILE A 374 0.96 -13.37 -1.61
CA ILE A 374 1.45 -14.60 -0.99
C ILE A 374 2.25 -14.25 0.26
N GLY A 375 1.96 -14.94 1.36
CA GLY A 375 2.72 -14.91 2.60
C GLY A 375 2.98 -16.31 3.15
N SER A 376 3.54 -16.42 4.36
CA SER A 376 3.87 -17.73 4.97
C SER A 376 2.66 -18.61 5.31
N ARG A 377 1.44 -18.06 5.28
CA ARG A 377 0.19 -18.78 5.60
C ARG A 377 -0.73 -18.97 4.39
N SER A 378 -0.27 -18.63 3.18
CA SER A 378 -1.06 -18.79 1.96
C SER A 378 -1.25 -20.25 1.58
N SER A 379 -2.42 -20.61 1.07
CA SER A 379 -2.72 -21.94 0.51
C SER A 379 -2.58 -21.91 -1.01
N PRO A 380 -1.68 -22.70 -1.64
CA PRO A 380 -1.47 -22.69 -3.08
C PRO A 380 -2.74 -22.72 -3.91
N GLU A 381 -3.64 -23.65 -3.59
CA GLU A 381 -4.88 -23.90 -4.31
C GLU A 381 -5.84 -22.71 -4.20
N SER A 382 -5.91 -22.10 -3.01
CA SER A 382 -6.73 -20.93 -2.74
C SER A 382 -6.25 -19.71 -3.52
N GLU A 383 -4.94 -19.48 -3.58
CA GLU A 383 -4.34 -18.35 -4.29
C GLU A 383 -4.48 -18.50 -5.83
N ALA A 384 -4.35 -19.73 -6.35
CA ALA A 384 -4.62 -20.03 -7.75
C ALA A 384 -6.09 -19.81 -8.11
N ALA A 385 -7.02 -20.23 -7.24
CA ALA A 385 -8.45 -19.97 -7.41
C ALA A 385 -8.78 -18.46 -7.35
N GLU A 386 -8.10 -17.70 -6.50
CA GLU A 386 -8.25 -16.25 -6.42
C GLU A 386 -7.84 -15.55 -7.72
N THR A 387 -6.68 -15.89 -8.29
CA THR A 387 -6.23 -15.29 -9.56
C THR A 387 -7.17 -15.60 -10.72
N ARG A 388 -7.73 -16.83 -10.80
CA ARG A 388 -8.78 -17.17 -11.78
C ARG A 388 -10.02 -16.30 -11.61
N THR A 389 -10.48 -16.15 -10.36
CA THR A 389 -11.66 -15.34 -10.05
C THR A 389 -11.45 -13.87 -10.44
N LYS A 390 -10.28 -13.31 -10.14
CA LYS A 390 -9.89 -11.93 -10.53
C LYS A 390 -9.86 -11.75 -12.05
N ALA A 391 -9.29 -12.71 -12.79
CA ALA A 391 -9.26 -12.65 -14.25
C ALA A 391 -10.65 -12.78 -14.88
N ALA A 392 -11.45 -13.75 -14.39
CA ALA A 392 -12.79 -14.01 -14.88
C ALA A 392 -13.71 -12.79 -14.71
N ALA A 393 -13.64 -12.09 -13.57
CA ALA A 393 -14.44 -10.88 -13.34
C ALA A 393 -14.25 -9.85 -14.45
N LEU A 394 -12.99 -9.49 -14.77
CA LEU A 394 -12.70 -8.51 -15.82
C LEU A 394 -13.06 -9.05 -17.21
N LEU A 395 -12.74 -10.31 -17.52
CA LEU A 395 -13.08 -10.89 -18.83
C LEU A 395 -14.59 -10.97 -19.05
N THR A 396 -15.37 -11.30 -18.02
CA THR A 396 -16.84 -11.28 -18.08
C THR A 396 -17.35 -9.86 -18.31
N ALA A 397 -16.81 -8.85 -17.62
CA ALA A 397 -17.16 -7.45 -17.84
C ALA A 397 -16.86 -6.98 -19.28
N LEU A 398 -15.83 -7.56 -19.92
CA LEU A 398 -15.39 -7.19 -21.27
C LEU A 398 -16.05 -8.01 -22.40
N THR A 399 -16.78 -9.09 -22.11
CA THR A 399 -17.29 -10.04 -23.11
C THR A 399 -18.81 -10.19 -23.08
N THR A 400 -19.42 -10.40 -24.25
CA THR A 400 -20.87 -10.70 -24.39
C THR A 400 -21.15 -12.21 -24.39
N GLN A 401 -20.15 -13.01 -24.71
CA GLN A 401 -20.09 -14.46 -24.50
C GLN A 401 -18.73 -14.76 -23.83
N PRO A 402 -18.69 -15.42 -22.67
CA PRO A 402 -17.44 -15.63 -21.96
C PRO A 402 -16.44 -16.44 -22.81
N PRO A 403 -15.15 -16.05 -22.90
CA PRO A 403 -14.13 -16.88 -23.52
C PRO A 403 -13.98 -18.21 -22.75
N PRO A 404 -13.36 -19.27 -23.33
CA PRO A 404 -13.29 -20.60 -22.72
C PRO A 404 -12.79 -20.59 -21.26
N VAL A 405 -11.89 -19.68 -20.90
CA VAL A 405 -11.38 -19.50 -19.52
C VAL A 405 -12.50 -19.18 -18.51
N ALA A 406 -13.50 -18.38 -18.90
CA ALA A 406 -14.66 -18.08 -18.06
C ALA A 406 -15.71 -19.21 -18.11
N SER A 407 -15.73 -20.04 -19.17
CA SER A 407 -16.59 -21.23 -19.27
C SER A 407 -16.13 -22.41 -18.37
N LEU A 408 -14.87 -22.39 -17.91
CA LEU A 408 -14.34 -23.33 -16.91
C LEU A 408 -14.95 -23.12 -15.51
N LEU A 409 -15.66 -22.00 -15.31
CA LEU A 409 -16.49 -21.76 -14.13
C LEU A 409 -17.93 -22.18 -14.45
N ARG A 410 -18.27 -23.47 -14.28
CA ARG A 410 -19.67 -23.84 -14.05
C ARG A 410 -20.11 -23.17 -12.74
N ARG A 411 -20.76 -22.01 -12.83
CA ARG A 411 -21.54 -21.42 -11.74
C ARG A 411 -22.99 -21.87 -11.86
N GLY A 412 -23.61 -22.16 -10.70
CA GLY A 412 -25.06 -22.22 -10.55
C GLY A 412 -25.73 -20.89 -10.92
N PRO A 413 -27.07 -20.86 -11.03
CA PRO A 413 -27.79 -19.86 -11.82
C PRO A 413 -27.57 -18.43 -11.31
N ALA A 414 -27.31 -17.53 -12.26
CA ALA A 414 -27.27 -16.09 -12.04
C ALA A 414 -28.67 -15.58 -11.69
N GLY A 415 -28.88 -15.22 -10.43
CA GLY A 415 -30.03 -14.43 -10.01
C GLY A 415 -29.81 -12.98 -10.41
N THR A 416 -30.72 -12.42 -11.19
CA THR A 416 -30.85 -10.97 -11.39
C THR A 416 -31.23 -10.33 -10.06
N VAL A 417 -30.30 -9.60 -9.45
CA VAL A 417 -30.60 -8.74 -8.29
C VAL A 417 -31.13 -7.42 -8.83
N PRO A 418 -32.29 -6.91 -8.36
CA PRO A 418 -32.80 -5.61 -8.76
C PRO A 418 -31.84 -4.50 -8.34
N ASP A 419 -31.80 -3.46 -9.15
CA ASP A 419 -31.12 -2.19 -8.91
C ASP A 419 -31.62 -1.57 -7.59
N ALA A 420 -30.87 -1.80 -6.52
CA ALA A 420 -31.05 -1.12 -5.25
C ALA A 420 -30.06 0.05 -5.23
N GLY A 421 -30.57 1.21 -5.64
CA GLY A 421 -30.12 2.56 -5.26
C GLY A 421 -28.62 2.75 -5.01
N GLY A 422 -28.01 3.56 -5.88
CA GLY A 422 -26.78 4.28 -5.56
C GLY A 422 -26.88 5.12 -4.27
N PRO A 423 -25.79 5.79 -3.88
CA PRO A 423 -25.50 6.19 -2.51
C PRO A 423 -26.48 7.24 -1.97
N GLY A 424 -27.54 6.78 -1.32
CA GLY A 424 -27.97 7.28 -0.02
C GLY A 424 -27.26 6.42 1.02
N GLY A 425 -26.62 7.00 2.03
CA GLY A 425 -27.32 7.14 3.30
C GLY A 425 -28.83 6.99 3.18
N ASP A 426 -29.33 5.75 3.12
CA ASP A 426 -30.52 5.49 3.90
C ASP A 426 -30.13 5.87 5.33
N GLY A 427 -30.89 6.79 5.91
CA GLY A 427 -30.76 7.27 7.29
C GLY A 427 -30.97 6.19 8.34
N THR A 428 -30.61 4.94 8.05
CA THR A 428 -30.60 3.78 8.93
C THR A 428 -29.17 3.35 9.31
N ASP A 429 -28.13 3.79 8.58
CA ASP A 429 -26.72 3.44 8.89
C ASP A 429 -25.95 4.51 9.69
N ALA A 430 -26.49 5.73 9.87
CA ALA A 430 -25.82 6.73 10.72
C ALA A 430 -25.83 6.36 12.21
N HIS A 431 -26.75 5.46 12.61
CA HIS A 431 -26.97 5.03 14.00
C HIS A 431 -27.23 3.51 14.11
N GLY A 432 -26.67 2.72 13.18
CA GLY A 432 -26.84 1.27 13.13
C GLY A 432 -25.68 0.49 13.78
N PRO A 433 -25.87 -0.80 14.11
CA PRO A 433 -24.84 -1.62 14.77
C PRO A 433 -23.50 -1.69 14.03
N VAL A 434 -23.52 -1.60 12.69
CA VAL A 434 -22.32 -1.60 11.84
C VAL A 434 -21.54 -0.30 12.03
N HIS A 435 -22.21 0.85 12.03
CA HIS A 435 -21.58 2.15 12.29
C HIS A 435 -20.98 2.19 13.68
N ASP A 436 -21.72 1.75 14.71
CA ASP A 436 -21.21 1.71 16.08
C ASP A 436 -19.95 0.84 16.20
N LEU A 437 -19.89 -0.28 15.48
CA LEU A 437 -18.70 -1.12 15.43
C LEU A 437 -17.53 -0.41 14.73
N LEU A 438 -17.75 0.27 13.61
CA LEU A 438 -16.71 1.05 12.94
C LEU A 438 -16.18 2.19 13.82
N VAL A 439 -17.06 2.90 14.54
CA VAL A 439 -16.69 3.94 15.51
C VAL A 439 -15.84 3.37 16.64
N ARG A 440 -16.26 2.23 17.23
CA ARG A 440 -15.46 1.54 18.26
C ARG A 440 -14.08 1.14 17.75
N ARG A 441 -14.00 0.65 16.50
CA ARG A 441 -12.72 0.30 15.87
C ARG A 441 -11.83 1.52 15.67
N HIS A 442 -12.38 2.65 15.21
CA HIS A 442 -11.63 3.90 15.09
C HIS A 442 -11.10 4.38 16.45
N ALA A 443 -11.93 4.33 17.49
CA ALA A 443 -11.56 4.72 18.85
C ALA A 443 -10.46 3.83 19.46
N ALA A 444 -10.32 2.59 19.00
CA ALA A 444 -9.27 1.66 19.42
C ALA A 444 -7.92 1.89 18.70
N LEU A 445 -7.86 2.77 17.71
CA LEU A 445 -6.60 3.12 17.03
C LEU A 445 -5.74 4.07 17.87
N SER A 446 -4.46 4.13 17.54
CA SER A 446 -3.51 5.06 18.16
C SER A 446 -3.95 6.51 18.00
N SER A 447 -4.15 7.17 19.15
CA SER A 447 -4.57 8.58 19.20
C SER A 447 -3.56 9.55 18.60
N PHE A 448 -2.28 9.15 18.49
CA PHE A 448 -1.25 9.91 17.79
C PHE A 448 -1.66 10.14 16.32
N TRP A 449 -2.08 9.06 15.65
CA TRP A 449 -2.47 9.08 14.25
C TRP A 449 -3.90 9.60 14.06
N THR A 450 -4.87 9.28 14.93
CA THR A 450 -6.25 9.75 14.70
C THR A 450 -6.43 11.24 14.97
N LYS A 451 -5.68 11.83 15.92
CA LYS A 451 -5.74 13.27 16.22
C LYS A 451 -4.81 14.11 15.35
N GLY A 452 -3.81 13.49 14.72
CA GLY A 452 -2.77 14.15 13.95
C GLY A 452 -1.93 15.10 14.79
N MET A 453 -1.10 14.52 15.66
CA MET A 453 -0.21 15.29 16.52
C MET A 453 0.78 16.13 15.71
N SER A 454 0.98 17.37 16.16
CA SER A 454 2.03 18.27 15.66
C SER A 454 3.32 18.09 16.46
N ALA A 455 4.43 18.56 15.89
CA ALA A 455 5.72 18.56 16.58
C ALA A 455 5.69 19.38 17.88
N PRO A 456 6.54 19.05 18.87
CA PRO A 456 6.63 19.79 20.12
C PRO A 456 7.16 21.21 19.83
N THR A 457 6.62 22.20 20.53
CA THR A 457 7.07 23.61 20.40
C THR A 457 8.40 23.88 21.12
N ALA A 458 8.81 23.00 22.06
CA ALA A 458 10.05 23.13 22.82
C ALA A 458 11.20 22.38 22.15
N ARG A 459 12.39 22.99 22.15
CA ARG A 459 13.62 22.41 21.59
C ARG A 459 14.15 21.33 22.54
N ALA A 460 13.95 20.06 22.20
CA ALA A 460 14.59 18.93 22.87
C ALA A 460 15.91 18.56 22.18
N ASP A 461 16.73 17.75 22.87
CA ASP A 461 17.93 17.18 22.29
C ASP A 461 17.61 16.32 21.06
N ARG A 462 18.53 16.33 20.09
CA ARG A 462 18.43 15.47 18.91
C ARG A 462 18.53 14.00 19.32
N VAL A 463 17.67 13.16 18.75
CA VAL A 463 17.71 11.70 18.91
C VAL A 463 18.52 11.10 17.75
N LEU A 464 19.42 10.17 18.04
CA LEU A 464 19.99 9.30 17.00
C LEU A 464 19.22 8.00 16.94
N VAL A 465 18.76 7.63 15.74
CA VAL A 465 18.04 6.39 15.48
C VAL A 465 18.96 5.45 14.71
N LEU A 466 19.38 4.33 15.32
CA LEU A 466 20.13 3.29 14.61
C LEU A 466 19.17 2.50 13.73
N ASP A 467 19.41 2.51 12.42
CA ASP A 467 18.74 1.65 11.46
C ASP A 467 19.46 0.30 11.35
N PRO A 468 18.81 -0.80 11.78
CA PRO A 468 19.38 -2.16 11.66
C PRO A 468 19.23 -2.76 10.24
N GLY A 469 18.66 -2.01 9.30
CA GLY A 469 18.41 -2.39 7.91
C GLY A 469 17.24 -3.36 7.73
N GLY A 470 16.61 -3.30 6.55
CA GLY A 470 15.56 -4.23 6.14
C GLY A 470 14.12 -3.82 6.52
N GLU A 471 13.94 -2.67 7.17
CA GLU A 471 12.65 -2.01 7.36
C GLU A 471 12.80 -0.50 7.09
N ASP A 472 11.73 0.14 6.62
CA ASP A 472 11.69 1.59 6.49
C ASP A 472 11.19 2.21 7.79
N LEU A 473 12.02 3.09 8.37
CA LEU A 473 11.84 3.67 9.70
C LEU A 473 11.04 4.98 9.70
N THR A 474 10.55 5.43 8.54
CA THR A 474 10.02 6.77 8.38
C THR A 474 8.85 7.07 9.32
N ALA A 475 7.93 6.12 9.54
CA ALA A 475 6.83 6.29 10.50
C ALA A 475 7.34 6.43 11.95
N LEU A 476 8.35 5.63 12.34
CA LEU A 476 8.98 5.72 13.67
C LEU A 476 9.68 7.07 13.85
N VAL A 477 10.48 7.50 12.86
CA VAL A 477 11.18 8.78 12.86
C VAL A 477 10.19 9.95 12.92
N HIS A 478 9.06 9.86 12.20
CA HIS A 478 8.00 10.85 12.24
C HIS A 478 7.39 10.95 13.65
N MET A 479 7.09 9.82 14.28
CA MET A 479 6.57 9.80 15.65
C MET A 479 7.59 10.33 16.66
N VAL A 480 8.86 9.89 16.61
CA VAL A 480 9.94 10.39 17.48
C VAL A 480 10.10 11.90 17.34
N THR A 481 10.11 12.41 16.10
CA THR A 481 10.20 13.85 15.81
C THR A 481 9.02 14.61 16.39
N SER A 482 7.82 14.01 16.36
CA SER A 482 6.59 14.63 16.86
C SER A 482 6.44 14.59 18.39
N VAL A 483 7.08 13.64 19.07
CA VAL A 483 6.91 13.47 20.54
C VAL A 483 8.10 13.91 21.37
N HIS A 484 9.29 13.97 20.77
CA HIS A 484 10.53 14.35 21.43
C HIS A 484 11.15 15.59 20.77
N GLY A 485 11.61 15.45 19.53
CA GLY A 485 12.38 16.47 18.81
C GLY A 485 13.14 15.85 17.65
N PRO A 486 14.01 16.61 16.95
CA PRO A 486 14.66 16.16 15.72
C PRO A 486 15.32 14.78 15.86
N ALA A 487 15.04 13.88 14.92
CA ALA A 487 15.63 12.55 14.85
C ALA A 487 16.51 12.43 13.60
N GLU A 488 17.71 11.87 13.76
CA GLU A 488 18.60 11.56 12.64
C GLU A 488 18.87 10.06 12.60
N VAL A 489 18.77 9.47 11.41
CA VAL A 489 19.03 8.05 11.18
C VAL A 489 20.52 7.82 10.96
N VAL A 490 21.07 6.85 11.67
CA VAL A 490 22.44 6.34 11.49
C VAL A 490 22.31 4.90 11.02
N ARG A 491 22.92 4.56 9.88
CA ARG A 491 22.81 3.22 9.31
C ARG A 491 23.81 2.28 9.98
N TYR A 492 23.43 1.04 10.26
CA TYR A 492 24.37 0.08 10.83
C TYR A 492 25.54 -0.24 9.89
N GLU A 493 25.36 -0.06 8.58
CA GLU A 493 26.40 -0.26 7.58
C GLU A 493 27.46 0.85 7.59
N ASP A 494 27.16 2.02 8.18
CA ASP A 494 28.13 3.12 8.26
C ASP A 494 29.33 2.66 9.12
N PRO A 495 30.57 2.73 8.61
CA PRO A 495 31.76 2.25 9.34
C PRO A 495 31.92 2.89 10.73
N ASP A 496 31.47 4.14 10.86
CA ASP A 496 31.55 4.93 12.09
C ASP A 496 30.27 4.88 12.95
N ALA A 497 29.25 4.09 12.59
CA ALA A 497 27.95 4.06 13.27
C ALA A 497 28.10 3.90 14.79
N GLY A 498 28.86 2.90 15.23
CA GLY A 498 29.09 2.64 16.65
C GLY A 498 29.79 3.79 17.38
N ALA A 499 30.76 4.45 16.72
CA ALA A 499 31.48 5.59 17.29
C ALA A 499 30.60 6.83 17.38
N THR A 500 29.83 7.12 16.33
CA THR A 500 28.85 8.21 16.27
C THR A 500 27.82 8.08 17.38
N LEU A 501 27.20 6.90 17.53
CA LEU A 501 26.20 6.66 18.56
C LEU A 501 26.76 6.75 19.99
N SER A 502 27.99 6.27 20.20
CA SER A 502 28.62 6.27 21.53
C SER A 502 29.08 7.67 21.98
N ARG A 503 29.43 8.55 21.03
CA ARG A 503 29.84 9.94 21.32
C ARG A 503 28.65 10.87 21.56
N HIS A 504 27.48 10.54 21.00
CA HIS A 504 26.27 11.33 21.16
C HIS A 504 25.89 11.49 22.63
N ARG A 505 25.57 12.71 23.05
CA ARG A 505 25.18 12.99 24.44
C ARG A 505 23.68 12.89 24.68
N GLY A 506 22.86 13.15 23.66
CA GLY A 506 21.41 13.02 23.72
C GLY A 506 20.91 11.57 23.62
N PRO A 507 19.59 11.34 23.54
CA PRO A 507 19.01 10.01 23.47
C PRO A 507 19.40 9.24 22.21
N VAL A 508 19.51 7.91 22.34
CA VAL A 508 19.75 6.99 21.24
C VAL A 508 18.63 5.96 21.19
N LEU A 509 18.08 5.69 20.01
CA LEU A 509 17.02 4.71 19.78
C LEU A 509 17.51 3.65 18.78
N LEU A 510 17.49 2.38 19.17
CA LEU A 510 17.72 1.26 18.26
C LEU A 510 16.38 0.82 17.69
N ALA A 511 16.21 0.95 16.38
CA ALA A 511 14.94 0.66 15.71
C ALA A 511 14.66 -0.85 15.56
N SER A 512 13.47 -1.16 15.07
CA SER A 512 13.07 -2.53 14.71
C SER A 512 13.72 -2.95 13.38
N GLY A 513 13.79 -4.25 13.13
CA GLY A 513 14.25 -4.83 11.87
C GLY A 513 14.08 -6.35 11.85
N PRO A 514 14.25 -6.99 10.68
CA PRO A 514 14.10 -8.42 10.55
C PRO A 514 15.30 -9.18 11.13
N GLY A 515 15.16 -10.49 11.31
CA GLY A 515 16.25 -11.40 11.65
C GLY A 515 16.22 -11.92 13.09
N ARG A 516 17.05 -12.92 13.34
CA ARG A 516 17.17 -13.57 14.64
C ARG A 516 18.33 -12.93 15.43
N PRO A 517 18.10 -12.32 16.60
CA PRO A 517 19.10 -11.48 17.28
C PRO A 517 20.35 -12.23 17.77
N ASP A 518 20.27 -13.53 18.01
CA ASP A 518 21.37 -14.40 18.43
C ASP A 518 21.98 -15.24 17.28
N ASP A 519 21.62 -14.98 16.03
CA ASP A 519 22.13 -15.74 14.87
C ASP A 519 23.66 -15.57 14.71
N PRO A 520 24.45 -16.64 14.91
CA PRO A 520 25.90 -16.58 14.75
C PRO A 520 26.34 -16.46 13.29
N GLY A 521 25.51 -16.88 12.33
CA GLY A 521 25.81 -16.90 10.91
C GLY A 521 25.58 -15.56 10.20
N SER A 522 24.92 -14.61 10.85
CA SER A 522 24.59 -13.31 10.25
C SER A 522 25.63 -12.23 10.60
N PRO A 523 26.41 -11.70 9.63
CA PRO A 523 27.32 -10.58 9.84
C PRO A 523 26.62 -9.32 10.38
N ARG A 524 25.39 -9.06 9.90
CA ARG A 524 24.56 -7.94 10.36
C ARG A 524 24.27 -8.01 11.86
N MET A 525 23.72 -9.15 12.32
CA MET A 525 23.50 -9.41 13.75
C MET A 525 24.80 -9.35 14.58
N ALA A 526 25.96 -9.72 14.04
CA ALA A 526 27.23 -9.57 14.75
C ALA A 526 27.57 -8.08 14.99
N VAL A 527 27.49 -7.24 13.95
CA VAL A 527 27.72 -5.78 14.07
C VAL A 527 26.72 -5.15 15.02
N LEU A 528 25.43 -5.44 14.87
CA LEU A 528 24.37 -4.89 15.71
C LEU A 528 24.53 -5.26 17.20
N ARG A 529 24.93 -6.50 17.51
CA ARG A 529 25.25 -6.92 18.88
C ARG A 529 26.46 -6.18 19.44
N GLN A 530 27.50 -5.96 18.63
CA GLN A 530 28.70 -5.21 19.04
C GLN A 530 28.38 -3.74 19.38
N ILE A 531 27.59 -3.07 18.53
CA ILE A 531 27.12 -1.70 18.77
C ILE A 531 26.30 -1.65 20.06
N SER A 532 25.32 -2.56 20.20
CA SER A 532 24.43 -2.61 21.35
C SER A 532 25.19 -2.84 22.66
N ALA A 533 26.13 -3.79 22.69
CA ALA A 533 26.95 -4.06 23.87
C ALA A 533 27.84 -2.86 24.25
N SER A 534 28.36 -2.13 23.26
CA SER A 534 29.16 -0.91 23.49
C SER A 534 28.31 0.21 24.09
N LEU A 535 27.09 0.42 23.60
CA LEU A 535 26.17 1.43 24.13
C LEU A 535 25.74 1.13 25.58
N VAL A 536 25.43 -0.13 25.88
CA VAL A 536 25.06 -0.57 27.24
C VAL A 536 26.20 -0.38 28.24
N ARG A 537 27.46 -0.61 27.82
CA ARG A 537 28.64 -0.44 28.69
C ARG A 537 29.13 1.01 28.80
N GLY A 538 28.99 1.80 27.72
CA GLY A 538 29.62 3.11 27.58
C GLY A 538 28.81 4.28 28.12
N ARG A 539 27.51 4.09 28.44
CA ARG A 539 26.68 5.18 28.96
C ARG A 539 26.91 5.42 30.45
N PRO A 540 27.22 6.66 30.86
CA PRO A 540 27.38 6.99 32.27
C PRO A 540 26.04 6.91 33.00
N PRO A 541 26.02 6.55 34.31
CA PRO A 541 24.84 6.67 35.15
C PRO A 541 24.27 8.10 35.10
N GLY A 542 22.95 8.23 34.88
CA GLY A 542 22.27 9.53 34.76
C GLY A 542 22.46 10.24 33.42
N GLY A 543 23.14 9.64 32.45
CA GLY A 543 23.20 10.15 31.07
C GLY A 543 21.91 9.90 30.29
N ALA A 544 21.80 10.49 29.09
CA ALA A 544 20.63 10.29 28.23
C ALA A 544 20.40 8.80 27.89
N PRO A 545 19.13 8.37 27.76
CA PRO A 545 18.79 6.96 27.65
C PRO A 545 19.21 6.36 26.29
N VAL A 546 19.50 5.05 26.32
CA VAL A 546 19.57 4.19 25.14
C VAL A 546 18.32 3.31 25.14
N ALA A 547 17.44 3.58 24.17
CA ALA A 547 16.17 2.88 24.01
C ALA A 547 16.25 1.89 22.85
N GLY A 548 15.43 0.84 22.91
CA GLY A 548 15.26 -0.10 21.79
C GLY A 548 13.79 -0.41 21.54
N VAL A 549 13.44 -0.62 20.27
CA VAL A 549 12.13 -1.13 19.83
C VAL A 549 12.31 -2.38 18.97
N GLY A 550 11.44 -3.37 19.10
CA GLY A 550 11.51 -4.59 18.28
C GLY A 550 12.85 -5.31 18.38
N LEU A 551 13.56 -5.45 17.26
CA LEU A 551 14.93 -6.01 17.24
C LEU A 551 15.91 -5.20 18.09
N GLY A 552 15.85 -3.88 18.06
CA GLY A 552 16.68 -3.01 18.89
C GLY A 552 16.51 -3.28 20.38
N PHE A 553 15.26 -3.53 20.82
CA PHE A 553 14.98 -3.96 22.20
C PHE A 553 15.65 -5.30 22.51
N GLN A 554 15.53 -6.28 21.59
CA GLN A 554 16.11 -7.61 21.80
C GLN A 554 17.62 -7.56 21.97
N LEU A 555 18.31 -6.77 21.13
CA LEU A 555 19.76 -6.61 21.18
C LEU A 555 20.23 -5.94 22.47
N LEU A 556 19.52 -4.89 22.92
CA LEU A 556 19.83 -4.22 24.18
C LEU A 556 19.57 -5.12 25.39
N ALA A 557 18.45 -5.84 25.40
CA ALA A 557 18.10 -6.76 26.46
C ALA A 557 19.11 -7.91 26.55
N LEU A 558 19.55 -8.51 25.44
CA LEU A 558 20.60 -9.53 25.43
C LEU A 558 21.94 -9.00 25.96
N ALA A 559 22.27 -7.72 25.70
CA ALA A 559 23.48 -7.10 26.23
C ALA A 559 23.37 -6.73 27.72
N ALA A 560 22.16 -6.40 28.20
CA ALA A 560 21.92 -5.96 29.57
C ALA A 560 21.61 -7.13 30.54
N LEU A 561 21.01 -8.21 30.04
CA LEU A 561 20.46 -9.32 30.83
C LEU A 561 21.17 -10.65 30.45
N PRO A 562 22.11 -11.14 31.29
CA PRO A 562 22.85 -12.38 31.02
C PRO A 562 21.97 -13.63 30.85
N ASP A 563 20.80 -13.63 31.49
CA ASP A 563 19.87 -14.77 31.51
C ASP A 563 18.79 -14.71 30.42
N ALA A 564 18.76 -13.64 29.61
CA ALA A 564 17.83 -13.55 28.49
C ALA A 564 18.17 -14.60 27.42
N ARG A 565 17.13 -15.24 26.86
CA ARG A 565 17.24 -16.24 25.80
C ARG A 565 16.28 -15.92 24.66
N VAL A 566 16.72 -16.19 23.43
CA VAL A 566 15.90 -16.01 22.22
C VAL A 566 15.09 -17.27 21.98
N THR A 567 13.78 -17.12 21.92
CA THR A 567 12.83 -18.20 21.65
C THR A 567 11.99 -17.88 20.42
N ALA A 568 11.44 -18.92 19.79
CA ALA A 568 10.38 -18.72 18.80
C ALA A 568 9.14 -18.22 19.52
N ARG A 569 8.50 -17.18 19.00
CA ARG A 569 7.27 -16.66 19.59
C ARG A 569 6.11 -17.60 19.29
N THR A 570 5.37 -17.97 20.32
CA THR A 570 4.24 -18.90 20.25
C THR A 570 2.88 -18.20 20.13
N GLY A 571 2.83 -16.89 20.37
CA GLY A 571 1.60 -16.08 20.32
C GLY A 571 1.11 -15.81 18.90
N THR A 572 -0.22 -15.80 18.72
CA THR A 572 -0.89 -15.46 17.46
C THR A 572 -1.57 -14.08 17.54
N GLY A 573 -1.32 -13.25 16.54
CA GLY A 573 -1.96 -11.93 16.39
C GLY A 573 -0.97 -10.76 16.50
N LEU A 574 -1.31 -9.68 15.79
CA LEU A 574 -0.59 -8.42 15.77
C LEU A 574 -0.89 -7.60 17.04
N GLY A 575 -2.14 -7.57 17.53
CA GLY A 575 -2.52 -6.77 18.69
C GLY A 575 -2.61 -7.58 19.99
N ARG A 576 -1.98 -7.09 21.08
CA ARG A 576 -2.09 -7.70 22.41
C ARG A 576 -2.06 -6.63 23.51
N ASP A 577 -2.98 -6.74 24.46
CA ASP A 577 -2.95 -5.92 25.67
C ASP A 577 -1.82 -6.38 26.60
N VAL A 578 -0.96 -5.45 26.96
CA VAL A 578 0.20 -5.66 27.84
C VAL A 578 0.32 -4.53 28.84
N GLU A 579 0.81 -4.85 30.03
CA GLU A 579 1.16 -3.83 31.01
C GLU A 579 2.60 -3.35 30.78
N VAL A 580 2.79 -2.03 30.69
CA VAL A 580 4.07 -1.36 30.53
C VAL A 580 4.21 -0.36 31.68
N PHE A 581 4.90 -0.78 32.74
CA PHE A 581 5.18 0.01 33.95
C PHE A 581 3.93 0.69 34.55
N GLY A 582 2.89 -0.12 34.84
CA GLY A 582 1.63 0.35 35.42
C GLY A 582 0.65 0.97 34.42
N ARG A 583 0.91 0.87 33.11
CA ARG A 583 0.00 1.34 32.06
C ARG A 583 -0.41 0.19 31.15
N LEU A 584 -1.71 0.03 30.93
CA LEU A 584 -2.22 -0.92 29.94
C LEU A 584 -2.06 -0.33 28.53
N VAL A 585 -1.46 -1.10 27.64
CA VAL A 585 -1.16 -0.74 26.24
C VAL A 585 -1.65 -1.88 25.35
N THR A 586 -2.57 -1.60 24.43
CA THR A 586 -2.78 -2.48 23.28
C THR A 586 -1.59 -2.31 22.34
N ALA A 587 -0.73 -3.32 22.27
CA ALA A 587 0.57 -3.25 21.61
C ALA A 587 0.60 -4.05 20.32
N ALA A 588 1.18 -3.47 19.26
CA ALA A 588 1.37 -4.13 17.97
C ALA A 588 2.71 -4.88 17.88
N PHE A 589 2.67 -6.20 17.83
CA PHE A 589 3.83 -7.09 17.73
C PHE A 589 4.00 -7.63 16.32
N ARG A 590 5.20 -7.44 15.73
CA ARG A 590 5.59 -7.98 14.41
C ARG A 590 6.82 -8.89 14.46
N ASN A 591 7.14 -9.39 15.64
CA ASN A 591 8.32 -10.21 15.88
C ASN A 591 8.02 -11.71 15.76
N THR A 592 8.90 -12.43 15.06
CA THR A 592 8.92 -13.90 15.00
C THR A 592 9.63 -14.52 16.21
N TYR A 593 10.57 -13.76 16.80
CA TYR A 593 11.34 -14.17 17.98
C TYR A 593 10.95 -13.35 19.18
N ALA A 594 10.97 -13.98 20.35
CA ALA A 594 10.77 -13.34 21.64
C ALA A 594 12.01 -13.52 22.52
N LEU A 595 12.14 -12.67 23.53
CA LEU A 595 13.07 -12.93 24.62
C LEU A 595 12.32 -13.51 25.81
N THR A 596 12.93 -14.47 26.49
CA THR A 596 12.44 -14.95 27.79
C THR A 596 13.48 -14.69 28.87
N SER A 597 13.05 -14.22 30.05
CA SER A 597 13.89 -14.31 31.24
C SER A 597 14.05 -15.77 31.64
N GLY A 598 15.20 -16.13 32.25
CA GLY A 598 15.45 -17.48 32.76
C GLY A 598 14.35 -18.02 33.69
N PRO A 599 14.46 -19.29 34.13
CA PRO A 599 13.40 -19.96 34.91
C PRO A 599 12.97 -19.11 36.11
N ALA A 600 11.65 -19.05 36.34
CA ALA A 600 11.03 -18.30 37.42
C ALA A 600 11.76 -18.59 38.76
N GLY A 601 12.37 -17.58 39.36
CA GLY A 601 13.08 -17.70 40.64
C GLY A 601 14.61 -17.70 40.58
N ALA A 602 15.24 -17.60 39.40
CA ALA A 602 16.68 -17.32 39.33
C ALA A 602 16.95 -15.86 39.74
N ALA A 603 17.58 -15.66 40.90
CA ALA A 603 18.01 -14.34 41.33
C ALA A 603 18.99 -13.77 40.27
N PRO A 604 18.75 -12.56 39.74
CA PRO A 604 19.67 -11.97 38.76
C PRO A 604 21.06 -11.87 39.40
N ALA A 605 22.09 -12.29 38.65
CA ALA A 605 23.48 -12.09 39.06
C ALA A 605 23.65 -10.64 39.51
N ARG A 606 24.13 -10.45 40.75
CA ARG A 606 24.11 -9.18 41.50
C ARG A 606 24.63 -8.00 40.66
N ARG A 607 23.73 -7.27 40.00
CA ARG A 607 23.95 -5.89 39.56
C ARG A 607 23.47 -4.97 40.67
N HIS A 608 24.17 -3.85 40.84
CA HIS A 608 23.85 -2.87 41.88
C HIS A 608 22.50 -2.15 41.64
N ASP A 609 21.93 -2.25 40.43
CA ASP A 609 20.62 -1.71 40.02
C ASP A 609 20.11 -2.42 38.73
N PRO A 610 19.36 -3.54 38.81
CA PRO A 610 18.82 -4.22 37.63
C PRO A 610 17.64 -3.45 37.02
N PRO A 611 17.47 -3.45 35.68
CA PRO A 611 16.35 -2.77 35.06
C PRO A 611 15.02 -3.43 35.46
N ALA A 612 13.97 -2.63 35.63
CA ALA A 612 12.62 -3.13 35.80
C ALA A 612 12.14 -3.81 34.50
N LEU A 613 11.46 -4.95 34.62
CA LEU A 613 11.00 -5.76 33.50
C LEU A 613 9.48 -5.87 33.50
N CYS A 614 8.87 -5.77 32.32
CA CYS A 614 7.48 -6.16 32.10
C CYS A 614 7.45 -7.46 31.29
N LEU A 615 6.69 -8.42 31.78
CA LEU A 615 6.52 -9.73 31.15
C LEU A 615 5.15 -9.81 30.47
N GLY A 616 5.06 -10.63 29.44
CA GLY A 616 3.81 -10.96 28.79
C GLY A 616 2.89 -11.76 29.72
N PRO A 617 1.60 -11.91 29.37
CA PRO A 617 0.63 -12.69 30.12
C PRO A 617 1.02 -14.13 30.47
N ASP A 618 1.99 -14.74 29.75
CA ASP A 618 2.52 -16.07 30.08
C ASP A 618 3.56 -16.05 31.21
N GLY A 619 3.91 -14.87 31.70
CA GLY A 619 4.93 -14.64 32.72
C GLY A 619 6.34 -14.97 32.27
N ARG A 620 6.60 -15.07 30.95
CA ARG A 620 7.89 -15.49 30.40
C ARG A 620 8.43 -14.55 29.34
N GLU A 621 7.58 -14.13 28.40
CA GLU A 621 7.99 -13.24 27.30
C GLU A 621 8.36 -11.86 27.84
N LEU A 622 9.57 -11.37 27.57
CA LEU A 622 9.97 -10.01 27.88
C LEU A 622 9.28 -9.02 26.93
N VAL A 623 8.47 -8.13 27.47
CA VAL A 623 7.70 -7.13 26.72
C VAL A 623 8.34 -5.75 26.80
N ALA A 624 8.83 -5.35 27.97
CA ALA A 624 9.49 -4.07 28.17
C ALA A 624 10.60 -4.14 29.21
N MET A 625 11.55 -3.21 29.13
CA MET A 625 12.64 -3.04 30.07
C MET A 625 12.83 -1.56 30.37
N HIS A 626 13.07 -1.21 31.63
CA HIS A 626 13.34 0.17 32.06
C HIS A 626 14.41 0.19 33.17
N GLY A 627 15.63 0.58 32.80
CA GLY A 627 16.72 0.87 33.74
C GLY A 627 17.24 2.29 33.60
N ALA A 628 18.24 2.63 34.42
CA ALA A 628 18.85 3.96 34.45
C ALA A 628 19.45 4.39 33.09
N ALA A 629 20.08 3.46 32.36
CA ALA A 629 20.73 3.75 31.08
C ALA A 629 20.08 3.06 29.86
N VAL A 630 19.36 1.96 30.07
CA VAL A 630 18.83 1.12 28.98
C VAL A 630 17.34 0.90 29.16
N ARG A 631 16.57 1.16 28.11
CA ARG A 631 15.12 1.04 28.10
C ARG A 631 14.65 0.41 26.79
N GLY A 632 13.43 -0.07 26.72
CA GLY A 632 12.87 -0.49 25.45
C GLY A 632 11.62 -1.34 25.55
N VAL A 633 11.03 -1.61 24.39
CA VAL A 633 9.80 -2.40 24.23
C VAL A 633 9.92 -3.34 23.04
N GLN A 634 9.31 -4.52 23.15
CA GLN A 634 9.32 -5.53 22.08
C GLN A 634 8.36 -5.19 20.93
N PHE A 635 7.29 -4.46 21.19
CA PHE A 635 6.28 -4.07 20.21
C PHE A 635 6.67 -2.78 19.46
N ARG A 636 5.90 -2.41 18.44
CA ARG A 636 6.10 -1.22 17.59
C ARG A 636 5.25 -0.04 18.07
N PRO A 637 5.81 0.98 18.74
CA PRO A 637 5.05 2.15 19.20
C PRO A 637 4.37 2.93 18.08
N GLU A 638 4.98 2.94 16.90
CA GLU A 638 4.55 3.68 15.71
C GLU A 638 3.35 3.04 14.98
N SER A 639 2.98 1.81 15.30
CA SER A 639 1.84 1.14 14.65
C SER A 639 0.52 1.84 14.95
N VAL A 640 -0.39 1.84 13.98
CA VAL A 640 -1.76 2.34 14.11
C VAL A 640 -2.56 1.59 15.17
N MET A 641 -2.20 0.34 15.47
CA MET A 641 -2.82 -0.46 16.53
C MET A 641 -2.25 -0.19 17.93
N THR A 642 -1.09 0.46 18.04
CA THR A 642 -0.46 0.65 19.35
C THR A 642 -1.07 1.85 20.09
N THR A 643 -1.97 1.59 21.03
CA THR A 643 -2.60 2.62 21.85
C THR A 643 -1.58 3.23 22.81
N GLY A 644 -1.38 4.55 22.80
CA GLY A 644 -0.42 5.20 23.70
C GLY A 644 1.05 5.05 23.28
N GLY A 645 1.33 4.61 22.05
CA GLY A 645 2.71 4.46 21.54
C GLY A 645 3.54 5.74 21.64
N ALA A 646 2.93 6.91 21.42
CA ALA A 646 3.55 8.21 21.62
C ALA A 646 3.99 8.46 23.08
N ASP A 647 3.19 8.03 24.05
CA ASP A 647 3.52 8.15 25.47
C ASP A 647 4.63 7.17 25.88
N VAL A 648 4.61 5.96 25.31
CA VAL A 648 5.67 4.96 25.46
C VAL A 648 6.99 5.54 24.95
N LEU A 649 7.05 6.06 23.73
CA LEU A 649 8.27 6.68 23.19
C LEU A 649 8.76 7.86 24.03
N ARG A 650 7.86 8.72 24.53
CA ARG A 650 8.25 9.81 25.44
C ARG A 650 8.90 9.28 26.72
N SER A 651 8.38 8.19 27.28
CA SER A 651 8.96 7.55 28.46
C SER A 651 10.30 6.85 28.19
N LEU A 652 10.52 6.39 26.96
CA LEU A 652 11.78 5.74 26.58
C LEU A 652 12.90 6.77 26.34
N LEU A 653 12.57 7.96 25.86
CA LEU A 653 13.54 8.98 25.41
C LEU A 653 13.87 10.05 26.46
N ARG A 654 13.04 10.22 27.50
CA ARG A 654 13.27 11.14 28.65
C ARG A 654 13.60 10.32 29.88
#